data_AF-A0A7J7MDR9-F1
#
_entry.id   AF-A0A7J7MDR9-F1
#
_cell.length_a   1.000
_cell.length_b   1.000
_cell.length_c   1.000
_cell.angle_alpha   90.00
_cell.angle_beta   90.00
_cell.angle_gamma   90.00
#
_symmetry.space_group_name_H-M   'P 1'
#
loop_
_entity.id
_entity.type
_entity.pdbx_description
1 polymer ?
#
loop_
_entity_poly.entity_id
_entity_poly.type
_entity_poly.pdbx_seq_one_letter_code
_entity_poly.pdbx_strand_id
1 'polypeptide(L)'
;MSVEGSQGSTGRYRPTNSNDPGWDYGQPVDGNRDHVKCDFCGHVSKWGIKRLKQHLVKASYKGTMYKDVRKCDKVPQDVVDVLRSFMEGKQKITEEKQSKKDEMIRNVNVYGNDDDEVEEVMIQIPKKRKGPMDAFVAPIDVDFRPRAPNSNENKKALENIHGYIADFFYENSISFNCARSDSYSKMMQAIVQYNDPSTFKPPSYNDLRVKILKKKKEETSNWVDNFKVHWETYGVTIMTDWWTDGKDVIEEVGEKNVIQICTDNASNYVLAGEWIMAESKIYWMPCAAHCINLMLGDVSKMHLVDETVKDAKKISLFIYNHKHVLHLMRKQTKGREIVRPAVTRFATTFLCLHSMYEKRQELRDMFHTVEWRNSKWPKHPIGKEIVKKVKSNTFWNNMHTCLKIMAPLVDVIRMVDTEEKPSMAYIYSAIEDCKLKVKTNLGDQNDDDRELWKKMERILDRRWSGMLQKPLHAAAHYLNPQYYYATLTSSDEMESNTKLKEGLLDCIAKLALDEEDESQILRDLIAYRTKAGRLGKRGAQACVKTIAPVEWWITFGSEVPALQRFAKRVLGLTSAASPCERIWSTFDNIHTKKRNCLEHDRMRDLAYIQYNRRLKKRYEERISGKEIDPIVLKSFDECAEWLVPDDARDDIVLGTDMTYGVLEDAEDGFDDPPLTRTSRTNTASHCSQEVASSSRSTTRHLQDSSDDDDYDVDANYDMGDGDDDGIDSGSDEDI
;
A
#
# COMPACT_ATOMS: atom_id res chain seq x y z
N MET A 1 72.89 25.88 -56.05
CA MET A 1 72.91 24.51 -56.61
C MET A 1 72.21 23.62 -55.59
N SER A 2 71.09 22.95 -55.82
CA SER A 2 70.28 22.72 -57.02
C SER A 2 68.86 22.33 -56.57
N VAL A 3 67.94 22.39 -57.53
CA VAL A 3 66.49 22.11 -57.45
C VAL A 3 66.19 20.60 -57.43
N GLU A 4 64.96 20.25 -57.01
CA GLU A 4 64.10 19.04 -57.26
C GLU A 4 63.68 18.32 -55.96
N GLY A 5 62.43 17.93 -55.68
CA GLY A 5 61.14 18.00 -56.38
C GLY A 5 60.02 17.33 -55.53
N SER A 6 58.90 18.05 -55.37
CA SER A 6 57.46 17.67 -55.30
C SER A 6 56.86 16.48 -54.49
N GLN A 7 55.76 16.84 -53.78
CA GLN A 7 54.47 16.16 -53.51
C GLN A 7 54.21 15.42 -52.16
N GLY A 8 53.10 15.81 -51.51
CA GLY A 8 52.41 15.06 -50.46
C GLY A 8 51.40 15.88 -49.65
N SER A 9 50.14 15.95 -50.10
CA SER A 9 49.02 16.62 -49.43
C SER A 9 48.70 16.04 -48.04
N THR A 10 48.73 16.85 -46.97
CA THR A 10 48.23 16.43 -45.65
C THR A 10 46.70 16.41 -45.65
N GLY A 11 46.11 15.22 -45.79
CA GLY A 11 44.65 15.01 -45.80
C GLY A 11 44.01 15.40 -44.46
N ARG A 12 43.04 16.32 -44.49
CA ARG A 12 42.19 16.64 -43.34
C ARG A 12 41.24 15.47 -43.06
N TYR A 13 41.08 15.11 -41.80
CA TYR A 13 40.17 14.02 -41.40
C TYR A 13 38.71 14.46 -41.56
N ARG A 14 37.96 13.75 -42.41
CA ARG A 14 36.49 13.87 -42.49
C ARG A 14 35.88 12.46 -42.41
N PRO A 15 34.95 12.18 -41.47
CA PRO A 15 34.28 10.90 -41.40
C PRO A 15 33.56 10.54 -42.70
N THR A 16 33.67 9.28 -43.12
CA THR A 16 32.84 8.69 -44.20
C THR A 16 31.36 8.92 -43.84
N ASN A 17 30.65 9.67 -44.70
CA ASN A 17 29.25 10.11 -44.57
C ASN A 17 28.96 11.38 -43.72
N SER A 18 29.95 12.22 -43.41
CA SER A 18 29.71 13.53 -42.76
C SER A 18 30.03 14.71 -43.70
N ASN A 19 28.99 15.49 -44.07
CA ASN A 19 29.13 16.79 -44.76
C ASN A 19 29.17 17.96 -43.76
N ASP A 20 29.55 17.71 -42.50
CA ASP A 20 29.59 18.76 -41.49
C ASP A 20 30.91 19.56 -41.58
N PRO A 21 30.86 20.87 -41.89
CA PRO A 21 32.06 21.70 -42.08
C PRO A 21 32.89 21.86 -40.80
N GLY A 22 32.37 21.48 -39.64
CA GLY A 22 33.14 21.49 -38.39
C GLY A 22 34.38 20.60 -38.44
N TRP A 23 34.38 19.54 -39.26
CA TRP A 23 35.53 18.63 -39.41
C TRP A 23 36.70 19.24 -40.16
N ASP A 24 36.50 20.36 -40.87
CA ASP A 24 37.60 21.04 -41.56
C ASP A 24 38.51 21.82 -40.59
N TYR A 25 38.12 21.90 -39.31
CA TYR A 25 38.73 22.73 -38.26
C TYR A 25 39.00 21.98 -36.94
N GLY A 26 38.92 20.63 -36.97
CA GLY A 26 39.30 19.83 -35.81
C GLY A 26 39.49 18.36 -36.11
N GLN A 27 40.37 17.75 -35.35
CA GLN A 27 40.79 16.35 -35.51
C GLN A 27 40.40 15.49 -34.31
N PRO A 28 39.93 14.24 -34.52
CA PRO A 28 39.66 13.33 -33.42
C PRO A 28 40.97 12.98 -32.69
N VAL A 29 40.91 12.93 -31.37
CA VAL A 29 42.01 12.46 -30.53
C VAL A 29 41.93 10.94 -30.45
N ASP A 30 43.04 10.25 -30.73
CA ASP A 30 43.16 8.79 -30.66
C ASP A 30 42.09 8.01 -31.45
N GLY A 31 41.64 8.58 -32.58
CA GLY A 31 40.57 7.99 -33.41
C GLY A 31 39.16 8.09 -32.82
N ASN A 32 38.99 8.69 -31.64
CA ASN A 32 37.70 8.85 -30.98
C ASN A 32 36.95 10.09 -31.51
N ARG A 33 35.81 9.88 -32.18
CA ARG A 33 34.98 10.96 -32.76
C ARG A 33 34.27 11.83 -31.72
N ASP A 34 34.19 11.37 -30.48
CA ASP A 34 33.59 12.10 -29.36
C ASP A 34 34.60 12.99 -28.62
N HIS A 35 35.89 12.91 -28.98
CA HIS A 35 36.94 13.78 -28.46
C HIS A 35 37.63 14.47 -29.61
N VAL A 36 37.24 15.73 -29.89
CA VAL A 36 37.76 16.46 -31.04
C VAL A 36 38.64 17.61 -30.57
N LYS A 37 39.90 17.60 -31.03
CA LYS A 37 40.88 18.66 -30.82
C LYS A 37 40.65 19.78 -31.83
N CYS A 38 40.55 21.01 -31.33
CA CYS A 38 40.45 22.22 -32.12
C CYS A 38 41.80 22.54 -32.80
N ASP A 39 41.79 22.76 -34.11
CA ASP A 39 43.02 23.03 -34.88
C ASP A 39 43.64 24.41 -34.56
N PHE A 40 42.84 25.36 -34.05
CA PHE A 40 43.31 26.73 -33.76
C PHE A 40 43.91 26.90 -32.37
N CYS A 41 43.29 26.34 -31.33
CA CYS A 41 43.71 26.55 -29.94
C CYS A 41 44.18 25.27 -29.23
N GLY A 42 44.08 24.11 -29.89
CA GLY A 42 44.46 22.82 -29.33
C GLY A 42 43.52 22.28 -28.24
N HIS A 43 42.42 22.97 -27.93
CA HIS A 43 41.45 22.52 -26.93
C HIS A 43 40.72 21.25 -27.39
N VAL A 44 40.65 20.25 -26.52
CA VAL A 44 39.92 19.01 -26.78
C VAL A 44 38.51 19.11 -26.21
N SER A 45 37.52 19.14 -27.10
CA SER A 45 36.11 19.06 -26.73
C SER A 45 35.71 17.61 -26.53
N LYS A 46 35.39 17.23 -25.30
CA LYS A 46 34.62 16.00 -25.02
C LYS A 46 33.21 16.21 -25.61
N TRP A 47 32.52 15.19 -26.13
CA TRP A 47 31.20 15.28 -26.80
C TRP A 47 31.18 15.66 -28.30
N GLY A 48 32.29 15.45 -29.01
CA GLY A 48 32.32 15.38 -30.47
C GLY A 48 32.19 16.71 -31.23
N ILE A 49 31.95 16.61 -32.54
CA ILE A 49 32.01 17.75 -33.48
C ILE A 49 31.03 18.88 -33.20
N LYS A 50 29.89 18.56 -32.55
CA LYS A 50 28.89 19.55 -32.16
C LYS A 50 29.45 20.52 -31.13
N ARG A 51 30.18 20.02 -30.13
CA ARG A 51 30.76 20.83 -29.06
C ARG A 51 31.97 21.63 -29.56
N LEU A 52 32.71 21.09 -30.52
CA LEU A 52 33.76 21.85 -31.24
C LEU A 52 33.17 23.08 -31.96
N LYS A 53 32.06 22.94 -32.69
CA LYS A 53 31.43 24.10 -33.37
C LYS A 53 30.94 25.17 -32.39
N GLN A 54 30.43 24.75 -31.24
CA GLN A 54 30.05 25.68 -30.15
C GLN A 54 31.27 26.41 -29.58
N HIS A 55 32.40 25.70 -29.43
CA HIS A 55 33.68 26.28 -29.01
C HIS A 55 34.22 27.31 -30.02
N LEU A 56 34.12 27.03 -31.33
CA LEU A 56 34.61 27.91 -32.40
C LEU A 56 33.73 29.16 -32.58
N VAL A 57 32.42 29.01 -32.66
CA VAL A 57 31.54 30.13 -33.04
C VAL A 57 31.09 30.96 -31.83
N LYS A 58 30.93 30.31 -30.67
CA LYS A 58 30.29 30.87 -29.46
C LYS A 58 29.09 31.81 -29.76
N ALA A 59 28.22 31.42 -30.68
CA ALA A 59 26.94 32.08 -30.95
C ALA A 59 25.78 31.26 -30.35
N SER A 60 24.72 31.97 -29.93
CA SER A 60 23.68 31.54 -29.00
C SER A 60 22.77 30.40 -29.47
N TYR A 61 22.32 29.57 -28.53
CA TYR A 61 21.00 28.93 -28.66
C TYR A 61 19.95 29.94 -28.15
N LYS A 62 18.99 30.35 -28.98
CA LYS A 62 17.89 31.26 -28.57
C LYS A 62 18.34 32.52 -27.79
N GLY A 63 19.41 33.19 -28.22
CA GLY A 63 19.89 34.42 -27.55
C GLY A 63 20.55 34.23 -26.18
N THR A 64 20.77 32.99 -25.70
CA THR A 64 21.50 32.70 -24.45
C THR A 64 22.89 32.11 -24.74
N MET A 65 23.92 32.58 -24.01
CA MET A 65 25.28 32.06 -24.13
C MET A 65 25.38 30.64 -23.57
N TYR A 66 26.12 29.75 -24.27
CA TYR A 66 26.52 28.45 -23.71
C TYR A 66 27.48 28.68 -22.54
N LYS A 67 26.96 28.64 -21.32
CA LYS A 67 27.72 28.91 -20.09
C LYS A 67 28.87 27.92 -19.88
N ASP A 68 28.70 26.67 -20.35
CA ASP A 68 29.62 25.56 -20.09
C ASP A 68 30.54 25.20 -21.27
N VAL A 69 30.77 26.14 -22.20
CA VAL A 69 31.64 25.94 -23.37
C VAL A 69 32.67 27.05 -23.48
N ARG A 70 33.95 26.68 -23.40
CA ARG A 70 35.09 27.59 -23.57
C ARG A 70 35.09 28.20 -24.98
N LYS A 71 35.43 29.47 -25.14
CA LYS A 71 35.61 30.12 -26.46
C LYS A 71 36.96 29.76 -27.08
N CYS A 72 37.01 29.65 -28.41
CA CYS A 72 38.27 29.74 -29.14
C CYS A 72 38.60 31.21 -29.42
N ASP A 73 39.70 31.72 -28.87
CA ASP A 73 40.14 33.11 -29.15
C ASP A 73 41.08 33.21 -30.35
N LYS A 74 41.44 32.06 -30.96
CA LYS A 74 42.39 31.96 -32.09
C LYS A 74 41.73 31.63 -33.42
N VAL A 75 40.40 31.56 -33.46
CA VAL A 75 39.65 31.23 -34.67
C VAL A 75 39.50 32.49 -35.55
N PRO A 76 39.84 32.41 -36.85
CA PRO A 76 39.56 33.47 -37.82
C PRO A 76 38.07 33.76 -37.98
N GLN A 77 37.70 35.03 -38.21
CA GLN A 77 36.30 35.46 -38.26
C GLN A 77 35.52 34.88 -39.45
N ASP A 78 36.18 34.68 -40.58
CA ASP A 78 35.63 34.00 -41.77
C ASP A 78 35.19 32.56 -41.47
N VAL A 79 35.96 31.82 -40.66
CA VAL A 79 35.61 30.47 -40.21
C VAL A 79 34.40 30.49 -39.27
N VAL A 80 34.33 31.49 -38.39
CA VAL A 80 33.18 31.69 -37.49
C VAL A 80 31.90 31.93 -38.29
N ASP A 81 31.95 32.76 -39.33
CA ASP A 81 30.79 33.12 -40.13
C ASP A 81 30.28 31.94 -40.96
N VAL A 82 31.18 31.16 -41.59
CA VAL A 82 30.81 29.93 -42.33
C VAL A 82 30.10 28.92 -41.43
N LEU A 83 30.64 28.67 -40.24
CA LEU A 83 30.06 27.72 -39.30
C LEU A 83 28.73 28.23 -38.72
N ARG A 84 28.59 29.55 -38.52
CA ARG A 84 27.35 30.17 -38.07
C ARG A 84 26.23 29.99 -39.09
N SER A 85 26.46 30.34 -40.35
CA SER A 85 25.45 30.18 -41.42
C SER A 85 25.02 28.72 -41.59
N PHE A 86 25.94 27.77 -41.45
CA PHE A 86 25.60 26.35 -41.49
C PHE A 86 24.71 25.90 -40.31
N MET A 87 24.99 26.39 -39.11
CA MET A 87 24.19 26.07 -37.91
C MET A 87 22.78 26.68 -37.99
N GLU A 88 22.66 27.92 -38.45
CA GLU A 88 21.37 28.60 -38.66
C GLU A 88 20.55 27.96 -39.79
N GLY A 89 21.18 27.51 -40.88
CA GLY A 89 20.51 26.79 -41.97
C GLY A 89 19.85 25.48 -41.50
N LYS A 90 20.52 24.70 -40.64
CA LYS A 90 19.93 23.49 -40.04
C LYS A 90 18.79 23.80 -39.06
N GLN A 91 18.82 24.96 -38.41
CA GLN A 91 17.74 25.40 -37.53
C GLN A 91 16.46 25.66 -38.33
N LYS A 92 16.54 26.43 -39.43
CA LYS A 92 15.38 26.70 -40.30
C LYS A 92 14.71 25.43 -40.83
N ILE A 93 15.51 24.43 -41.26
CA ILE A 93 14.98 23.13 -41.73
C ILE A 93 14.26 22.37 -40.60
N THR A 94 14.71 22.51 -39.35
CA THR A 94 14.09 21.83 -38.20
C THR A 94 12.79 22.53 -37.79
N GLU A 95 12.77 23.87 -37.81
CA GLU A 95 11.58 24.68 -37.54
C GLU A 95 10.51 24.51 -38.63
N GLU A 96 10.89 24.45 -39.91
CA GLU A 96 9.96 24.12 -41.01
C GLU A 96 9.35 22.72 -40.86
N LYS A 97 10.13 21.72 -40.43
CA LYS A 97 9.60 20.37 -40.16
C LYS A 97 8.64 20.33 -38.99
N GLN A 98 8.91 21.11 -37.95
CA GLN A 98 8.03 21.23 -36.79
C GLN A 98 6.74 21.99 -37.16
N SER A 99 6.84 23.08 -37.92
CA SER A 99 5.69 23.84 -38.44
C SER A 99 4.79 22.98 -39.32
N LYS A 100 5.36 22.19 -40.24
CA LYS A 100 4.61 21.24 -41.08
C LYS A 100 3.92 20.14 -40.25
N LYS A 101 4.53 19.73 -39.14
CA LYS A 101 3.93 18.77 -38.20
C LYS A 101 2.77 19.40 -37.42
N ASP A 102 2.90 20.65 -37.01
CA ASP A 102 1.87 21.38 -36.26
C ASP A 102 0.70 21.83 -37.16
N GLU A 103 0.96 22.05 -38.45
CA GLU A 103 -0.06 22.28 -39.49
C GLU A 103 -0.84 20.99 -39.81
N MET A 104 -0.16 19.85 -39.88
CA MET A 104 -0.80 18.52 -40.02
C MET A 104 -1.68 18.17 -38.82
N ILE A 105 -1.33 18.62 -37.60
CA ILE A 105 -2.16 18.43 -36.40
C ILE A 105 -3.40 19.35 -36.42
N ARG A 106 -3.30 20.56 -36.97
CA ARG A 106 -4.43 21.49 -37.09
C ARG A 106 -5.44 21.07 -38.15
N ASN A 107 -4.99 20.50 -39.27
CA ASN A 107 -5.88 20.07 -40.35
C ASN A 107 -6.66 18.76 -40.06
N VAL A 108 -6.37 18.07 -38.95
CA VAL A 108 -7.12 16.89 -38.50
C VAL A 108 -8.36 17.26 -37.68
N ASN A 109 -8.54 18.54 -37.31
CA ASN A 109 -9.59 18.94 -36.36
C ASN A 109 -10.75 19.75 -36.96
N VAL A 110 -11.02 19.66 -38.27
CA VAL A 110 -12.14 20.37 -38.91
C VAL A 110 -12.83 19.50 -39.98
N TYR A 111 -14.13 19.26 -39.73
CA TYR A 111 -15.17 18.55 -40.50
C TYR A 111 -15.28 17.02 -40.39
N GLY A 112 -16.34 16.62 -39.68
CA GLY A 112 -17.09 15.43 -40.02
C GLY A 112 -18.02 15.68 -41.21
N ASN A 113 -18.55 14.55 -41.69
CA ASN A 113 -19.53 14.31 -42.74
C ASN A 113 -19.04 14.09 -44.18
N ASP A 114 -19.45 12.89 -44.61
CA ASP A 114 -19.89 12.44 -45.92
C ASP A 114 -18.84 12.07 -47.00
N ASP A 115 -19.16 10.92 -47.58
CA ASP A 115 -18.57 10.17 -48.68
C ASP A 115 -17.85 11.03 -49.74
N ASP A 116 -16.62 10.66 -50.10
CA ASP A 116 -16.19 10.42 -51.48
C ASP A 116 -14.69 10.06 -51.55
N GLU A 117 -14.35 9.18 -52.50
CA GLU A 117 -13.03 8.65 -52.78
C GLU A 117 -11.97 9.74 -53.02
N VAL A 118 -10.79 9.59 -52.40
CA VAL A 118 -9.59 10.34 -52.80
C VAL A 118 -8.36 9.42 -52.81
N GLU A 119 -7.82 9.21 -54.01
CA GLU A 119 -6.63 8.40 -54.29
C GLU A 119 -5.39 8.92 -53.54
N GLU A 120 -4.73 8.05 -52.76
CA GLU A 120 -3.42 8.33 -52.18
C GLU A 120 -2.31 8.17 -53.23
N VAL A 121 -1.69 9.28 -53.62
CA VAL A 121 -0.43 9.29 -54.37
C VAL A 121 0.73 8.98 -53.41
N MET A 122 1.28 7.76 -53.50
CA MET A 122 2.48 7.34 -52.78
C MET A 122 3.73 8.12 -53.23
N ILE A 123 4.33 8.90 -52.33
CA ILE A 123 5.72 9.38 -52.48
C ILE A 123 6.65 8.46 -51.69
N GLN A 124 7.42 7.63 -52.39
CA GLN A 124 8.41 6.72 -51.81
C GLN A 124 9.62 7.49 -51.25
N ILE A 125 9.81 7.47 -49.93
CA ILE A 125 11.02 7.96 -49.27
C ILE A 125 12.04 6.80 -49.17
N PRO A 126 13.33 6.98 -49.51
CA PRO A 126 14.31 5.89 -49.51
C PRO A 126 14.58 5.34 -48.10
N LYS A 127 14.55 4.01 -47.95
CA LYS A 127 14.86 3.30 -46.69
C LYS A 127 16.30 3.61 -46.23
N LYS A 128 16.46 4.18 -45.03
CA LYS A 128 17.77 4.27 -44.34
C LYS A 128 18.29 2.87 -43.99
N ARG A 129 19.59 2.64 -44.15
CA ARG A 129 20.27 1.38 -43.80
C ARG A 129 20.19 1.13 -42.28
N LYS A 130 19.73 -0.07 -41.93
CA LYS A 130 19.54 -0.59 -40.56
C LYS A 130 20.89 -0.78 -39.83
N GLY A 131 20.92 -0.49 -38.54
CA GLY A 131 22.09 -0.65 -37.67
C GLY A 131 22.03 -1.93 -36.81
N PRO A 132 23.11 -2.27 -36.09
CA PRO A 132 23.22 -3.54 -35.35
C PRO A 132 22.18 -3.71 -34.21
N MET A 133 21.67 -2.60 -33.68
CA MET A 133 20.62 -2.56 -32.66
C MET A 133 19.23 -2.94 -33.19
N ASP A 134 19.00 -2.88 -34.52
CA ASP A 134 17.72 -3.23 -35.14
C ASP A 134 17.49 -4.76 -35.16
N ALA A 135 18.50 -5.57 -34.81
CA ALA A 135 18.37 -7.03 -34.71
C ALA A 135 17.50 -7.48 -33.53
N PHE A 136 17.35 -6.66 -32.49
CA PHE A 136 16.48 -6.91 -31.33
C PHE A 136 15.08 -6.29 -31.47
N VAL A 137 14.83 -5.59 -32.59
CA VAL A 137 13.53 -5.03 -32.97
C VAL A 137 13.16 -5.56 -34.36
N ALA A 138 13.28 -6.87 -34.55
CA ALA A 138 12.65 -7.50 -35.70
C ALA A 138 11.12 -7.29 -35.58
N PRO A 139 10.42 -6.85 -36.65
CA PRO A 139 8.97 -7.00 -36.67
C PRO A 139 8.69 -8.48 -36.50
N ILE A 140 7.93 -8.84 -35.46
CA ILE A 140 7.36 -10.19 -35.37
C ILE A 140 6.44 -10.31 -36.59
N ASP A 141 6.83 -11.15 -37.54
CA ASP A 141 6.02 -11.46 -38.71
C ASP A 141 4.91 -12.42 -38.29
N VAL A 142 3.90 -11.89 -37.60
CA VAL A 142 2.65 -12.60 -37.36
C VAL A 142 1.82 -12.45 -38.63
N ASP A 143 1.94 -13.42 -39.52
CA ASP A 143 1.18 -13.50 -40.78
C ASP A 143 -0.32 -13.73 -40.47
N PHE A 144 -1.01 -12.66 -40.06
CA PHE A 144 -2.43 -12.66 -39.73
C PHE A 144 -3.23 -12.22 -40.96
N ARG A 145 -3.62 -13.19 -41.79
CA ARG A 145 -4.58 -12.96 -42.87
C ARG A 145 -5.94 -13.53 -42.46
N PRO A 146 -6.97 -12.70 -42.22
CA PRO A 146 -8.32 -13.23 -42.06
C PRO A 146 -8.76 -13.85 -43.39
N ARG A 147 -8.96 -15.16 -43.42
CA ARG A 147 -9.38 -15.92 -44.61
C ARG A 147 -10.46 -16.95 -44.24
N ALA A 148 -11.22 -17.33 -45.28
CA ALA A 148 -12.50 -18.04 -45.31
C ALA A 148 -12.72 -19.19 -44.30
N PRO A 149 -13.99 -19.54 -43.99
CA PRO A 149 -14.34 -20.38 -42.84
C PRO A 149 -14.08 -21.87 -43.10
N ASN A 150 -12.84 -22.33 -42.91
CA ASN A 150 -12.49 -23.76 -42.83
C ASN A 150 -12.04 -24.13 -41.40
N SER A 151 -12.58 -25.23 -40.88
CA SER A 151 -12.65 -25.55 -39.45
C SER A 151 -11.36 -26.08 -38.80
N ASN A 152 -10.31 -26.41 -39.58
CA ASN A 152 -9.03 -26.91 -39.05
C ASN A 152 -7.93 -25.84 -39.02
N GLU A 153 -7.90 -24.92 -39.98
CA GLU A 153 -6.91 -23.84 -40.02
C GLU A 153 -7.23 -22.74 -39.01
N ASN A 154 -8.52 -22.47 -38.78
CA ASN A 154 -8.96 -21.58 -37.70
C ASN A 154 -8.58 -22.10 -36.30
N LYS A 155 -8.57 -23.43 -36.11
CA LYS A 155 -8.09 -24.05 -34.86
C LYS A 155 -6.60 -23.83 -34.68
N LYS A 156 -5.81 -24.03 -35.75
CA LYS A 156 -4.36 -23.80 -35.72
C LYS A 156 -3.99 -22.33 -35.49
N ALA A 157 -4.73 -21.40 -36.09
CA ALA A 157 -4.54 -19.97 -35.85
C ALA A 157 -4.90 -19.59 -34.40
N LEU A 158 -5.98 -20.14 -33.86
CA LEU A 158 -6.38 -19.94 -32.47
C LEU A 158 -5.36 -20.54 -31.48
N GLU A 159 -4.83 -21.73 -31.78
CA GLU A 159 -3.75 -22.36 -31.02
C GLU A 159 -2.49 -21.50 -31.00
N ASN A 160 -2.11 -20.89 -32.13
CA ASN A 160 -0.97 -19.96 -32.19
C ASN A 160 -1.21 -18.70 -31.34
N ILE A 161 -2.41 -18.10 -31.37
CA ILE A 161 -2.74 -16.95 -30.52
C ILE A 161 -2.62 -17.32 -29.04
N HIS A 162 -3.19 -18.47 -28.65
CA HIS A 162 -3.09 -18.96 -27.27
C HIS A 162 -1.62 -19.23 -26.88
N GLY A 163 -0.80 -19.75 -27.81
CA GLY A 163 0.63 -19.92 -27.63
C GLY A 163 1.34 -18.60 -27.33
N TYR A 164 1.16 -17.57 -28.16
CA TYR A 164 1.79 -16.26 -27.95
C TYR A 164 1.34 -15.57 -26.65
N ILE A 165 0.06 -15.73 -26.28
CA ILE A 165 -0.45 -15.24 -24.99
C ILE A 165 0.24 -15.99 -23.84
N ALA A 166 0.39 -17.31 -23.95
CA ALA A 166 1.03 -18.13 -22.95
C ALA A 166 2.51 -17.74 -22.78
N ASP A 167 3.25 -17.57 -23.87
CA ASP A 167 4.64 -17.12 -23.88
C ASP A 167 4.78 -15.78 -23.15
N PHE A 168 3.91 -14.80 -23.45
CA PHE A 168 3.91 -13.51 -22.74
C PHE A 168 3.72 -13.66 -21.22
N PHE A 169 2.82 -14.55 -20.78
CA PHE A 169 2.60 -14.80 -19.35
C PHE A 169 3.80 -15.50 -18.70
N TYR A 170 4.39 -16.49 -19.38
CA TYR A 170 5.48 -17.30 -18.84
C TYR A 170 6.79 -16.50 -18.77
N GLU A 171 7.18 -15.82 -19.85
CA GLU A 171 8.41 -15.04 -19.93
C GLU A 171 8.44 -13.91 -18.89
N ASN A 172 7.29 -13.25 -18.68
CA ASN A 172 7.19 -12.12 -17.74
C ASN A 172 6.77 -12.57 -16.32
N SER A 173 6.56 -13.88 -16.12
CA SER A 173 6.01 -14.50 -14.90
C SER A 173 4.81 -13.71 -14.35
N ILE A 174 3.85 -13.48 -15.23
CA ILE A 174 2.56 -12.85 -14.92
C ILE A 174 1.67 -13.93 -14.30
N SER A 175 1.02 -13.61 -13.17
CA SER A 175 0.08 -14.52 -12.54
C SER A 175 -1.07 -14.89 -13.49
N PHE A 176 -1.42 -16.17 -13.57
CA PHE A 176 -2.57 -16.63 -14.35
C PHE A 176 -3.89 -15.97 -13.93
N ASN A 177 -3.98 -15.44 -12.70
CA ASN A 177 -5.12 -14.66 -12.25
C ASN A 177 -5.36 -13.40 -13.09
N CYS A 178 -4.33 -12.83 -13.73
CA CYS A 178 -4.48 -11.68 -14.63
C CYS A 178 -5.39 -11.99 -15.82
N ALA A 179 -5.41 -13.23 -16.33
CA ALA A 179 -6.28 -13.65 -17.43
C ALA A 179 -7.77 -13.68 -17.03
N ARG A 180 -8.09 -13.72 -15.74
CA ARG A 180 -9.46 -13.61 -15.21
C ARG A 180 -9.95 -12.17 -15.07
N SER A 181 -9.10 -11.17 -15.32
CA SER A 181 -9.45 -9.77 -15.14
C SER A 181 -10.33 -9.24 -16.27
N ASP A 182 -11.29 -8.39 -15.94
CA ASP A 182 -12.14 -7.72 -16.95
C ASP A 182 -11.31 -6.87 -17.91
N SER A 183 -10.21 -6.29 -17.44
CA SER A 183 -9.26 -5.54 -18.26
C SER A 183 -8.60 -6.41 -19.32
N TYR A 184 -8.23 -7.65 -18.99
CA TYR A 184 -7.65 -8.59 -19.94
C TYR A 184 -8.67 -8.98 -21.01
N SER A 185 -9.90 -9.32 -20.60
CA SER A 185 -10.98 -9.65 -21.53
C SER A 185 -11.33 -8.48 -22.45
N LYS A 186 -11.46 -7.26 -21.91
CA LYS A 186 -11.74 -6.04 -22.69
C LYS A 186 -10.61 -5.70 -23.67
N MET A 187 -9.35 -5.90 -23.27
CA MET A 187 -8.19 -5.71 -24.15
C MET A 187 -8.26 -6.66 -25.34
N MET A 188 -8.48 -7.96 -25.11
CA MET A 188 -8.57 -8.94 -26.19
C MET A 188 -9.77 -8.67 -27.12
N GLN A 189 -10.94 -8.33 -26.55
CA GLN A 189 -12.12 -7.96 -27.34
C GLN A 189 -11.86 -6.72 -28.22
N ALA A 190 -11.22 -5.68 -27.68
CA ALA A 190 -10.91 -4.47 -28.44
C ALA A 190 -9.93 -4.74 -29.58
N ILE A 191 -8.91 -5.58 -29.35
CA ILE A 191 -7.95 -5.99 -30.39
C ILE A 191 -8.67 -6.75 -31.50
N VAL A 192 -9.52 -7.72 -31.15
CA VAL A 192 -10.30 -8.51 -32.12
C VAL A 192 -11.27 -7.62 -32.89
N GLN A 193 -11.92 -6.65 -32.24
CA GLN A 193 -12.88 -5.73 -32.88
C GLN A 193 -12.22 -4.74 -33.83
N TYR A 194 -11.00 -4.26 -33.53
CA TYR A 194 -10.29 -3.32 -34.40
C TYR A 194 -9.97 -3.92 -35.77
N ASN A 195 -9.74 -5.25 -35.83
CA ASN A 195 -9.70 -6.09 -37.03
C ASN A 195 -8.79 -5.62 -38.20
N ASP A 196 -7.86 -4.69 -37.95
CA ASP A 196 -6.85 -4.25 -38.93
C ASP A 196 -5.42 -4.37 -38.36
N PRO A 197 -4.71 -5.45 -38.67
CA PRO A 197 -3.32 -5.66 -38.24
C PRO A 197 -2.33 -4.66 -38.85
N SER A 198 -2.66 -4.02 -39.97
CA SER A 198 -1.74 -3.16 -40.71
C SER A 198 -1.57 -1.78 -40.04
N THR A 199 -2.58 -1.34 -39.31
CA THR A 199 -2.63 -0.04 -38.65
C THR A 199 -2.49 -0.15 -37.12
N PHE A 200 -2.86 -1.29 -36.52
CA PHE A 200 -2.73 -1.49 -35.08
C PHE A 200 -1.26 -1.59 -34.67
N LYS A 201 -0.81 -0.66 -33.82
CA LYS A 201 0.48 -0.75 -33.14
C LYS A 201 0.27 -0.88 -31.64
N PRO A 202 0.75 -1.95 -31.00
CA PRO A 202 0.64 -2.07 -29.55
C PRO A 202 1.39 -0.90 -28.88
N PRO A 203 0.90 -0.41 -27.72
CA PRO A 203 1.56 0.67 -27.00
C PRO A 203 3.02 0.33 -26.68
N SER A 204 3.94 1.28 -26.90
CA SER A 204 5.33 1.11 -26.50
C SER A 204 5.49 1.20 -24.98
N TYR A 205 6.63 0.73 -24.46
CA TYR A 205 7.01 0.91 -23.05
C TYR A 205 6.92 2.37 -22.58
N ASN A 206 7.34 3.32 -23.42
CA ASN A 206 7.26 4.75 -23.10
C ASN A 206 5.83 5.30 -23.16
N ASP A 207 5.01 4.81 -24.09
CA ASP A 207 3.59 5.20 -24.16
C ASP A 207 2.85 4.78 -22.90
N LEU A 208 3.07 3.54 -22.44
CA LEU A 208 2.46 3.01 -21.22
C LEU A 208 2.85 3.79 -19.98
N ARG A 209 4.15 4.02 -19.75
CA ARG A 209 4.65 4.64 -18.51
C ARG A 209 4.51 6.17 -18.44
N VAL A 210 4.20 6.83 -19.55
CA VAL A 210 4.10 8.31 -19.61
C VAL A 210 2.73 8.75 -20.10
N LYS A 211 2.46 8.62 -21.41
CA LYS A 211 1.28 9.22 -22.05
C LYS A 211 -0.01 8.56 -21.59
N ILE A 212 -0.05 7.23 -21.64
CA ILE A 212 -1.24 6.45 -21.25
C ILE A 212 -1.42 6.50 -19.73
N LEU A 213 -0.34 6.40 -18.94
CA LEU A 213 -0.43 6.53 -17.48
C LEU A 213 -1.06 7.86 -17.08
N LYS A 214 -0.57 8.99 -17.62
CA LYS A 214 -1.13 10.32 -17.34
C LYS A 214 -2.60 10.41 -17.73
N LYS A 215 -2.96 9.94 -18.93
CA LYS A 215 -4.37 9.89 -19.37
C LYS A 215 -5.24 9.05 -18.44
N LYS A 216 -4.77 7.87 -18.02
CA LYS A 216 -5.52 6.99 -17.12
C LYS A 216 -5.63 7.54 -15.70
N LYS A 217 -4.64 8.29 -15.23
CA LYS A 217 -4.73 9.06 -13.98
C LYS A 217 -5.82 10.11 -14.08
N GLU A 218 -5.81 10.93 -15.13
CA GLU A 218 -6.81 11.98 -15.36
C GLU A 218 -8.24 11.41 -15.47
N GLU A 219 -8.45 10.33 -16.24
CA GLU A 219 -9.74 9.62 -16.31
C GLU A 219 -10.21 9.16 -14.92
N THR A 220 -9.28 8.75 -14.06
CA THR A 220 -9.57 8.28 -12.70
C THR A 220 -9.86 9.46 -11.78
N SER A 221 -9.09 10.56 -11.87
CA SER A 221 -9.32 11.80 -11.14
C SER A 221 -10.68 12.40 -11.47
N ASN A 222 -11.07 12.47 -12.75
CA ASN A 222 -12.40 12.92 -13.16
C ASN A 222 -13.53 12.08 -12.55
N TRP A 223 -13.30 10.77 -12.36
CA TRP A 223 -14.27 9.93 -11.67
C TRP A 223 -14.34 10.25 -10.16
N VAL A 224 -13.19 10.46 -9.51
CA VAL A 224 -13.09 10.85 -8.09
C VAL A 224 -13.70 12.24 -7.83
N ASP A 225 -13.54 13.19 -8.76
CA ASP A 225 -14.04 14.55 -8.63
C ASP A 225 -15.57 14.61 -8.53
N ASN A 226 -16.29 13.64 -9.13
CA ASN A 226 -17.74 13.49 -8.94
C ASN A 226 -18.15 13.23 -7.48
N PHE A 227 -17.22 12.78 -6.63
CA PHE A 227 -17.46 12.56 -5.21
C PHE A 227 -17.01 13.73 -4.35
N LYS A 228 -16.06 14.56 -4.81
CA LYS A 228 -15.54 15.71 -4.05
C LYS A 228 -16.63 16.74 -3.72
N VAL A 229 -17.65 16.88 -4.58
CA VAL A 229 -18.81 17.75 -4.33
C VAL A 229 -19.61 17.38 -3.08
N HIS A 230 -19.46 16.14 -2.58
CA HIS A 230 -20.19 15.64 -1.42
C HIS A 230 -19.45 15.90 -0.10
N TRP A 231 -18.18 16.36 -0.13
CA TRP A 231 -17.36 16.57 1.06
C TRP A 231 -17.98 17.53 2.08
N GLU A 232 -18.58 18.63 1.62
CA GLU A 232 -19.25 19.59 2.51
C GLU A 232 -20.52 18.99 3.17
N THR A 233 -21.22 18.12 2.44
CA THR A 233 -22.49 17.54 2.87
C THR A 233 -22.32 16.38 3.85
N TYR A 234 -21.32 15.52 3.64
CA TYR A 234 -21.13 14.29 4.42
C TYR A 234 -19.88 14.32 5.30
N GLY A 235 -19.02 15.33 5.15
CA GLY A 235 -17.73 15.36 5.82
C GLY A 235 -16.76 14.32 5.25
N VAL A 236 -15.50 14.43 5.66
CA VAL A 236 -14.41 13.57 5.21
C VAL A 236 -13.67 12.98 6.41
N THR A 237 -13.34 11.70 6.29
CA THR A 237 -12.34 11.03 7.13
C THR A 237 -11.03 10.94 6.37
N ILE A 238 -9.95 11.42 6.95
CA ILE A 238 -8.59 11.17 6.43
C ILE A 238 -8.05 9.92 7.15
N MET A 239 -7.79 8.86 6.40
CA MET A 239 -7.15 7.63 6.92
C MET A 239 -5.68 7.66 6.53
N THR A 240 -4.77 7.46 7.48
CA THR A 240 -3.34 7.42 7.17
C THR A 240 -2.55 6.51 8.09
N ASP A 241 -1.53 5.87 7.51
CA ASP A 241 -0.57 4.99 8.18
C ASP A 241 0.77 5.70 8.47
N TRP A 242 0.89 6.95 8.02
CA TRP A 242 2.09 7.77 8.16
C TRP A 242 1.76 9.27 8.18
N TRP A 243 2.57 10.07 8.87
CA TRP A 243 2.33 11.51 9.04
C TRP A 243 3.63 12.30 8.89
N THR A 244 3.60 13.36 8.07
CA THR A 244 4.59 14.46 8.09
C THR A 244 4.08 15.57 9.00
N ASP A 245 3.29 16.47 8.43
CA ASP A 245 2.53 17.56 9.02
C ASP A 245 1.06 17.53 8.56
N GLY A 246 0.74 16.75 7.50
CA GLY A 246 -0.60 16.45 6.99
C GLY A 246 -1.42 17.65 6.51
N LYS A 247 -0.84 18.85 6.55
CA LYS A 247 -1.47 20.11 6.15
C LYS A 247 -1.86 20.09 4.69
N ASP A 248 -1.01 19.56 3.80
CA ASP A 248 -1.30 19.48 2.37
C ASP A 248 -2.63 18.76 2.06
N VAL A 249 -2.93 17.67 2.77
CA VAL A 249 -4.16 16.88 2.56
C VAL A 249 -5.36 17.56 3.18
N ILE A 250 -5.20 18.15 4.37
CA ILE A 250 -6.26 18.92 5.04
C ILE A 250 -6.62 20.16 4.19
N GLU A 251 -5.62 20.83 3.60
CA GLU A 251 -5.78 21.95 2.69
C GLU A 251 -6.46 21.54 1.37
N GLU A 252 -6.10 20.40 0.78
CA GLU A 252 -6.77 19.88 -0.44
C GLU A 252 -8.26 19.63 -0.19
N VAL A 253 -8.60 18.99 0.94
CA VAL A 253 -9.98 18.67 1.30
C VAL A 253 -10.74 19.91 1.78
N GLY A 254 -10.02 20.85 2.37
CA GLY A 254 -10.54 22.00 3.11
C GLY A 254 -10.86 21.61 4.55
N GLU A 255 -10.25 22.30 5.51
CA GLU A 255 -10.37 22.03 6.95
C GLU A 255 -11.83 21.91 7.41
N LYS A 256 -12.72 22.78 6.93
CA LYS A 256 -14.16 22.77 7.23
C LYS A 256 -14.89 21.47 6.84
N ASN A 257 -14.33 20.68 5.93
CA ASN A 257 -14.91 19.43 5.44
C ASN A 257 -14.34 18.22 6.18
N VAL A 258 -13.17 18.34 6.82
CA VAL A 258 -12.54 17.25 7.55
C VAL A 258 -13.21 17.14 8.92
N ILE A 259 -13.79 15.98 9.22
CA ILE A 259 -14.39 15.70 10.54
C ILE A 259 -13.42 14.98 11.44
N GLN A 260 -12.69 14.01 10.87
CA GLN A 260 -11.76 13.22 11.64
C GLN A 260 -10.55 12.74 10.82
N ILE A 261 -9.49 12.44 11.55
CA ILE A 261 -8.29 11.77 11.07
C ILE A 261 -8.18 10.45 11.84
N CYS A 262 -7.99 9.36 11.11
CA CYS A 262 -7.85 8.02 11.67
C CYS A 262 -6.47 7.44 11.36
N THR A 263 -5.74 7.06 12.40
CA THR A 263 -4.38 6.50 12.33
C THR A 263 -4.26 5.25 13.19
N ASP A 264 -3.12 4.56 13.13
CA ASP A 264 -2.77 3.58 14.16
C ASP A 264 -2.45 4.28 15.51
N ASN A 265 -2.12 3.47 16.53
CA ASN A 265 -1.92 3.92 17.90
C ASN A 265 -0.44 4.05 18.30
N ALA A 266 0.47 4.16 17.35
CA ALA A 266 1.85 4.48 17.63
C ALA A 266 1.95 5.85 18.33
N SER A 267 2.86 5.95 19.30
CA SER A 267 2.94 7.09 20.22
C SER A 267 3.10 8.43 19.51
N ASN A 268 3.84 8.48 18.41
CA ASN A 268 3.98 9.65 17.56
C ASN A 268 2.64 10.12 16.95
N TYR A 269 1.76 9.21 16.53
CA TYR A 269 0.45 9.59 15.98
C TYR A 269 -0.53 9.98 17.07
N VAL A 270 -0.45 9.38 18.26
CA VAL A 270 -1.25 9.81 19.41
C VAL A 270 -0.94 11.27 19.74
N LEU A 271 0.34 11.62 19.84
CA LEU A 271 0.78 12.99 20.13
C LEU A 271 0.35 13.96 19.02
N ALA A 272 0.61 13.63 17.76
CA ALA A 272 0.20 14.47 16.62
C ALA A 272 -1.33 14.66 16.56
N GLY A 273 -2.07 13.59 16.85
CA GLY A 273 -3.52 13.60 16.90
C GLY A 273 -4.08 14.49 18.00
N GLU A 274 -3.50 14.43 19.19
CA GLU A 274 -3.86 15.31 20.32
C GLU A 274 -3.60 16.78 20.00
N TRP A 275 -2.50 17.09 19.32
CA TRP A 275 -2.19 18.44 18.87
C TRP A 275 -3.24 18.97 17.88
N ILE A 276 -3.62 18.18 16.88
CA ILE A 276 -4.64 18.57 15.90
C ILE A 276 -6.00 18.80 16.58
N MET A 277 -6.36 17.96 17.54
CA MET A 277 -7.60 18.12 18.30
C MET A 277 -7.61 19.40 19.15
N ALA A 278 -6.45 19.89 19.58
CA ALA A 278 -6.32 21.14 20.33
C ALA A 278 -6.37 22.38 19.42
N GLU A 279 -5.74 22.31 18.24
CA GLU A 279 -5.61 23.46 17.33
C GLU A 279 -6.79 23.63 16.36
N SER A 280 -7.58 22.57 16.12
CA SER A 280 -8.63 22.56 15.10
C SER A 280 -9.95 21.95 15.59
N LYS A 281 -11.01 22.11 14.78
CA LYS A 281 -12.30 21.42 14.99
C LYS A 281 -12.26 19.94 14.57
N ILE A 282 -11.12 19.41 14.14
CA ILE A 282 -10.97 18.03 13.66
C ILE A 282 -10.79 17.07 14.84
N TYR A 283 -11.42 15.89 14.77
CA TYR A 283 -11.16 14.80 15.70
C TYR A 283 -9.98 13.93 15.24
N TRP A 284 -9.11 13.55 16.16
CA TRP A 284 -8.21 12.42 15.93
C TRP A 284 -8.78 11.16 16.59
N MET A 285 -8.72 10.05 15.85
CA MET A 285 -9.29 8.78 16.24
C MET A 285 -8.29 7.64 16.04
N PRO A 286 -8.03 6.82 17.07
CA PRO A 286 -7.28 5.59 16.90
C PRO A 286 -8.08 4.59 16.06
N CYS A 287 -7.40 3.84 15.20
CA CYS A 287 -8.00 2.84 14.33
C CYS A 287 -8.70 1.74 15.14
N ALA A 288 -10.02 1.62 15.00
CA ALA A 288 -10.84 0.61 15.67
C ALA A 288 -10.37 -0.81 15.38
N ALA A 289 -10.07 -1.14 14.12
CA ALA A 289 -9.59 -2.46 13.75
C ALA A 289 -8.27 -2.80 14.47
N HIS A 290 -7.37 -1.81 14.60
CA HIS A 290 -6.12 -1.97 15.35
C HIS A 290 -6.39 -2.11 16.86
N CYS A 291 -7.22 -1.26 17.45
CA CYS A 291 -7.61 -1.32 18.86
C CYS A 291 -8.22 -2.68 19.26
N ILE A 292 -9.18 -3.18 18.47
CA ILE A 292 -9.84 -4.46 18.75
C ILE A 292 -8.86 -5.62 18.54
N ASN A 293 -7.95 -5.49 17.58
CA ASN A 293 -6.87 -6.45 17.43
C ASN A 293 -5.94 -6.47 18.66
N LEU A 294 -5.63 -5.32 19.25
CA LEU A 294 -4.90 -5.26 20.53
C LEU A 294 -5.69 -5.89 21.69
N MET A 295 -7.03 -5.75 21.70
CA MET A 295 -7.88 -6.48 22.66
C MET A 295 -7.71 -7.99 22.51
N LEU A 296 -7.76 -8.52 21.27
CA LEU A 296 -7.47 -9.92 21.00
C LEU A 296 -6.06 -10.32 21.41
N GLY A 297 -5.08 -9.43 21.25
CA GLY A 297 -3.71 -9.62 21.71
C GLY A 297 -3.64 -9.79 23.23
N ASP A 298 -4.34 -8.97 24.00
CA ASP A 298 -4.39 -9.12 25.45
C ASP A 298 -5.15 -10.38 25.89
N VAL A 299 -6.23 -10.73 25.19
CA VAL A 299 -6.94 -12.00 25.41
C VAL A 299 -6.02 -13.20 25.13
N SER A 300 -5.18 -13.10 24.11
CA SER A 300 -4.24 -14.19 23.76
C SER A 300 -3.18 -14.46 24.83
N LYS A 301 -2.91 -13.48 25.72
CA LYS A 301 -1.97 -13.63 26.85
C LYS A 301 -2.59 -14.32 28.06
N MET A 302 -3.91 -14.55 28.06
CA MET A 302 -4.56 -15.28 29.14
C MET A 302 -4.07 -16.74 29.13
N HIS A 303 -3.71 -17.29 30.29
CA HIS A 303 -3.11 -18.62 30.42
C HIS A 303 -3.84 -19.71 29.62
N LEU A 304 -5.17 -19.77 29.73
CA LEU A 304 -6.01 -20.71 28.97
C LEU A 304 -5.79 -20.59 27.44
N VAL A 305 -5.75 -19.37 26.93
CA VAL A 305 -5.62 -19.09 25.49
C VAL A 305 -4.18 -19.33 25.04
N ASP A 306 -3.20 -18.80 25.77
CA ASP A 306 -1.77 -18.93 25.45
C ASP A 306 -1.34 -20.41 25.38
N GLU A 307 -1.71 -21.22 26.39
CA GLU A 307 -1.40 -22.65 26.39
C GLU A 307 -2.08 -23.40 25.22
N THR A 308 -3.35 -23.12 24.98
CA THR A 308 -4.11 -23.74 23.90
C THR A 308 -3.51 -23.38 22.53
N VAL A 309 -3.10 -22.13 22.36
CA VAL A 309 -2.44 -21.64 21.16
C VAL A 309 -1.07 -22.30 20.98
N LYS A 310 -0.23 -22.37 22.02
CA LYS A 310 1.06 -23.07 21.98
C LYS A 310 0.91 -24.54 21.57
N ASP A 311 -0.09 -25.22 22.11
CA ASP A 311 -0.38 -26.62 21.77
C ASP A 311 -0.87 -26.76 20.32
N ALA A 312 -1.75 -25.87 19.86
CA ALA A 312 -2.18 -25.83 18.47
C ALA A 312 -1.01 -25.52 17.52
N LYS A 313 -0.08 -24.64 17.90
CA LYS A 313 1.15 -24.35 17.14
C LYS A 313 1.98 -25.62 16.97
N LYS A 314 2.26 -26.33 18.07
CA LYS A 314 3.03 -27.59 18.07
C LYS A 314 2.43 -28.63 17.14
N ILE A 315 1.10 -28.82 17.17
CA ILE A 315 0.39 -29.75 16.29
C ILE A 315 0.52 -29.32 14.83
N SER A 316 0.28 -28.04 14.54
CA SER A 316 0.34 -27.50 13.17
C SER A 316 1.74 -27.64 12.59
N LEU A 317 2.76 -27.21 13.34
CA LEU A 317 4.16 -27.29 12.95
C LEU A 317 4.59 -28.74 12.70
N PHE A 318 4.19 -29.67 13.57
CA PHE A 318 4.45 -31.09 13.37
C PHE A 318 3.81 -31.63 12.08
N ILE A 319 2.58 -31.23 11.75
CA ILE A 319 1.91 -31.69 10.52
C ILE A 319 2.63 -31.12 9.29
N TYR A 320 2.87 -29.81 9.27
CA TYR A 320 3.41 -29.13 8.09
C TYR A 320 4.90 -29.42 7.83
N ASN A 321 5.71 -29.64 8.88
CA ASN A 321 7.14 -29.97 8.72
C ASN A 321 7.39 -31.38 8.20
N HIS A 322 6.40 -32.28 8.27
CA HIS A 322 6.57 -33.67 7.88
C HIS A 322 5.71 -34.00 6.67
N LYS A 323 6.31 -34.04 5.48
CA LYS A 323 5.64 -34.29 4.17
C LYS A 323 4.64 -35.46 4.21
N HIS A 324 5.02 -36.58 4.83
CA HIS A 324 4.14 -37.75 4.95
C HIS A 324 2.93 -37.49 5.87
N VAL A 325 3.12 -36.78 6.99
CA VAL A 325 2.04 -36.42 7.92
C VAL A 325 1.12 -35.37 7.28
N LEU A 326 1.68 -34.40 6.57
CA LEU A 326 0.92 -33.43 5.78
C LEU A 326 0.05 -34.11 4.71
N HIS A 327 0.62 -35.10 4.00
CA HIS A 327 -0.13 -35.87 3.01
C HIS A 327 -1.30 -36.63 3.66
N LEU A 328 -1.08 -37.25 4.82
CA LEU A 328 -2.14 -37.90 5.59
C LEU A 328 -3.21 -36.90 6.03
N MET A 329 -2.84 -35.74 6.54
CA MET A 329 -3.81 -34.72 6.93
C MET A 329 -4.68 -34.31 5.73
N ARG A 330 -4.06 -33.99 4.59
CA ARG A 330 -4.76 -33.61 3.35
C ARG A 330 -5.69 -34.70 2.83
N LYS A 331 -5.27 -35.96 2.90
CA LYS A 331 -6.11 -37.09 2.47
C LYS A 331 -7.36 -37.19 3.35
N GLN A 332 -7.22 -36.99 4.66
CA GLN A 332 -8.31 -37.11 5.63
C GLN A 332 -9.23 -35.89 5.59
N THR A 333 -8.70 -34.69 5.34
CA THR A 333 -9.47 -33.45 5.26
C THR A 333 -10.04 -33.16 3.87
N LYS A 334 -9.85 -34.07 2.89
CA LYS A 334 -10.23 -33.92 1.48
C LYS A 334 -9.59 -32.70 0.81
N GLY A 335 -8.31 -32.47 1.10
CA GLY A 335 -7.51 -31.36 0.58
C GLY A 335 -7.72 -30.03 1.30
N ARG A 336 -8.56 -29.97 2.34
CA ARG A 336 -8.76 -28.75 3.14
C ARG A 336 -7.58 -28.55 4.10
N GLU A 337 -6.84 -27.47 3.93
CA GLU A 337 -5.72 -27.11 4.80
C GLU A 337 -6.20 -26.60 6.18
N ILE A 338 -5.33 -26.70 7.19
CA ILE A 338 -5.48 -25.88 8.39
C ILE A 338 -5.07 -24.46 7.96
N VAL A 339 -6.01 -23.50 7.97
CA VAL A 339 -5.87 -22.15 7.39
C VAL A 339 -4.44 -21.60 7.56
N ARG A 340 -3.82 -21.23 6.44
CA ARG A 340 -2.50 -20.56 6.44
C ARG A 340 -2.69 -19.13 6.97
N PRO A 341 -1.99 -18.73 8.04
CA PRO A 341 -1.93 -17.34 8.43
C PRO A 341 -1.49 -16.47 7.25
N ALA A 342 -2.22 -15.40 6.96
CA ALA A 342 -1.63 -14.27 6.24
C ALA A 342 -0.84 -13.45 7.26
N VAL A 343 0.25 -12.81 6.84
CA VAL A 343 0.96 -11.84 7.66
C VAL A 343 0.02 -10.66 7.86
N THR A 344 -0.68 -10.63 9.00
CA THR A 344 -1.16 -9.46 9.76
C THR A 344 -2.30 -9.85 10.73
N ARG A 345 -2.06 -9.68 12.04
CA ARG A 345 -3.02 -9.52 13.17
C ARG A 345 -3.50 -10.75 13.97
N PHE A 346 -3.74 -10.57 15.28
CA PHE A 346 -4.15 -11.58 16.30
C PHE A 346 -5.46 -12.31 15.96
N ALA A 347 -6.31 -11.74 15.09
CA ALA A 347 -7.47 -12.44 14.53
C ALA A 347 -7.09 -13.72 13.76
N THR A 348 -5.86 -13.81 13.23
CA THR A 348 -5.34 -15.02 12.59
C THR A 348 -5.23 -16.20 13.56
N THR A 349 -4.89 -15.96 14.82
CA THR A 349 -4.87 -16.98 15.88
C THR A 349 -6.24 -17.63 16.03
N PHE A 350 -7.31 -16.82 16.03
CA PHE A 350 -8.69 -17.34 16.05
C PHE A 350 -8.99 -18.18 14.80
N LEU A 351 -8.67 -17.70 13.60
CA LEU A 351 -8.92 -18.43 12.35
C LEU A 351 -8.20 -19.78 12.32
N CYS A 352 -6.96 -19.83 12.84
CA CYS A 352 -6.19 -21.07 12.95
C CYS A 352 -6.86 -22.06 13.92
N LEU A 353 -7.21 -21.61 15.13
CA LEU A 353 -7.92 -22.44 16.11
C LEU A 353 -9.27 -22.91 15.57
N HIS A 354 -10.03 -22.03 14.92
CA HIS A 354 -11.33 -22.36 14.34
C HIS A 354 -11.19 -23.43 13.26
N SER A 355 -10.27 -23.22 12.31
CA SER A 355 -9.99 -24.18 11.24
C SER A 355 -9.52 -25.54 11.78
N MET A 356 -8.70 -25.56 12.84
CA MET A 356 -8.27 -26.80 13.48
C MET A 356 -9.45 -27.50 14.18
N TYR A 357 -10.29 -26.75 14.88
CA TYR A 357 -11.47 -27.25 15.59
C TYR A 357 -12.54 -27.83 14.64
N GLU A 358 -12.77 -27.19 13.50
CA GLU A 358 -13.66 -27.69 12.45
C GLU A 358 -13.21 -29.04 11.91
N LYS A 359 -11.89 -29.26 11.82
CA LYS A 359 -11.25 -30.48 11.31
C LYS A 359 -10.90 -31.48 12.42
N ARG A 360 -11.40 -31.27 13.65
CA ARG A 360 -10.99 -32.06 14.82
C ARG A 360 -11.21 -33.56 14.66
N GLN A 361 -12.29 -33.95 13.99
CA GLN A 361 -12.63 -35.37 13.82
C GLN A 361 -11.68 -36.00 12.79
N GLU A 362 -11.48 -35.35 11.66
CA GLU A 362 -10.54 -35.78 10.63
C GLU A 362 -9.10 -35.86 11.17
N LEU A 363 -8.69 -34.90 12.01
CA LEU A 363 -7.39 -34.92 12.68
C LEU A 363 -7.28 -36.07 13.69
N ARG A 364 -8.33 -36.38 14.45
CA ARG A 364 -8.37 -37.55 15.34
C ARG A 364 -8.31 -38.86 14.56
N ASP A 365 -9.01 -38.94 13.44
CA ASP A 365 -9.08 -40.14 12.60
C ASP A 365 -7.76 -40.41 11.89
N MET A 366 -7.04 -39.36 11.47
CA MET A 366 -5.70 -39.45 10.87
C MET A 366 -4.75 -40.32 11.68
N PHE A 367 -4.73 -40.16 13.01
CA PHE A 367 -3.86 -40.92 13.92
C PHE A 367 -4.29 -42.38 14.15
N HIS A 368 -5.43 -42.80 13.61
CA HIS A 368 -5.90 -44.18 13.64
C HIS A 368 -5.66 -44.95 12.33
N THR A 369 -5.20 -44.26 11.28
CA THR A 369 -4.95 -44.84 9.96
C THR A 369 -3.82 -45.88 9.98
N VAL A 370 -3.90 -46.87 9.08
CA VAL A 370 -2.84 -47.87 8.89
C VAL A 370 -1.54 -47.19 8.44
N GLU A 371 -1.65 -46.16 7.61
CA GLU A 371 -0.51 -45.38 7.11
C GLU A 371 0.22 -44.64 8.24
N TRP A 372 -0.51 -44.08 9.23
CA TRP A 372 0.10 -43.52 10.44
C TRP A 372 0.80 -44.60 11.27
N ARG A 373 0.13 -45.74 11.52
CA ARG A 373 0.68 -46.85 12.33
C ARG A 373 1.96 -47.43 11.74
N ASN A 374 2.04 -47.49 10.41
CA ASN A 374 3.21 -47.99 9.68
C ASN A 374 4.35 -46.96 9.58
N SER A 375 4.14 -45.72 10.03
CA SER A 375 5.18 -44.68 10.02
C SER A 375 6.11 -44.77 11.23
N LYS A 376 7.18 -43.95 11.24
CA LYS A 376 8.12 -43.85 12.38
C LYS A 376 7.57 -43.07 13.58
N TRP A 377 6.56 -42.22 13.35
CA TRP A 377 6.07 -41.25 14.33
C TRP A 377 5.33 -41.81 15.55
N PRO A 378 4.57 -42.93 15.47
CA PRO A 378 3.98 -43.57 16.64
C PRO A 378 5.01 -43.97 17.71
N LYS A 379 6.24 -44.26 17.31
CA LYS A 379 7.33 -44.64 18.23
C LYS A 379 8.12 -43.44 18.73
N HIS A 380 8.24 -42.39 17.91
CA HIS A 380 8.98 -41.17 18.21
C HIS A 380 8.36 -40.36 19.37
N PRO A 381 9.15 -39.78 20.30
CA PRO A 381 8.64 -39.00 21.43
C PRO A 381 7.69 -37.86 21.02
N ILE A 382 8.10 -37.05 20.03
CA ILE A 382 7.27 -35.94 19.50
C ILE A 382 5.93 -36.45 18.96
N GLY A 383 5.92 -37.54 18.18
CA GLY A 383 4.69 -38.10 17.62
C GLY A 383 3.74 -38.63 18.70
N LYS A 384 4.29 -39.24 19.77
CA LYS A 384 3.50 -39.67 20.94
C LYS A 384 2.88 -38.49 21.68
N GLU A 385 3.62 -37.40 21.88
CA GLU A 385 3.12 -36.19 22.52
C GLU A 385 1.96 -35.58 21.72
N ILE A 386 2.13 -35.42 20.40
CA ILE A 386 1.08 -34.87 19.52
C ILE A 386 -0.18 -35.75 19.54
N VAL A 387 -0.04 -37.07 19.45
CA VAL A 387 -1.18 -37.99 19.53
C VAL A 387 -1.90 -37.87 20.88
N LYS A 388 -1.15 -37.73 21.99
CA LYS A 388 -1.73 -37.53 23.33
C LYS A 388 -2.55 -36.25 23.38
N LYS A 389 -2.04 -35.13 22.83
CA LYS A 389 -2.76 -33.85 22.78
C LYS A 389 -4.00 -33.91 21.91
N VAL A 390 -3.89 -34.45 20.68
CA VAL A 390 -5.03 -34.56 19.75
C VAL A 390 -6.12 -35.51 20.26
N LYS A 391 -5.78 -36.52 21.06
CA LYS A 391 -6.77 -37.39 21.71
C LYS A 391 -7.37 -36.80 23.00
N SER A 392 -6.75 -35.78 23.58
CA SER A 392 -7.20 -35.16 24.83
C SER A 392 -8.50 -34.39 24.63
N ASN A 393 -9.57 -34.77 25.34
CA ASN A 393 -10.81 -34.00 25.33
C ASN A 393 -10.63 -32.61 25.96
N THR A 394 -9.75 -32.48 26.96
CA THR A 394 -9.44 -31.19 27.60
C THR A 394 -8.88 -30.19 26.60
N PHE A 395 -7.98 -30.61 25.70
CA PHE A 395 -7.42 -29.72 24.66
C PHE A 395 -8.52 -29.15 23.75
N TRP A 396 -9.42 -30.01 23.26
CA TRP A 396 -10.51 -29.58 22.38
C TRP A 396 -11.57 -28.75 23.11
N ASN A 397 -11.84 -29.04 24.39
CA ASN A 397 -12.73 -28.24 25.22
C ASN A 397 -12.15 -26.84 25.46
N ASN A 398 -10.86 -26.75 25.81
CA ASN A 398 -10.17 -25.46 25.98
C ASN A 398 -10.16 -24.66 24.68
N MET A 399 -9.91 -25.31 23.53
CA MET A 399 -10.00 -24.67 22.22
C MET A 399 -11.41 -24.16 21.93
N HIS A 400 -12.45 -24.94 22.24
CA HIS A 400 -13.83 -24.51 22.09
C HIS A 400 -14.14 -23.28 22.97
N THR A 401 -13.68 -23.26 24.22
CA THR A 401 -13.80 -22.10 25.11
C THR A 401 -13.07 -20.87 24.56
N CYS A 402 -11.86 -21.05 24.00
CA CYS A 402 -11.12 -19.97 23.33
C CYS A 402 -11.92 -19.40 22.15
N LEU A 403 -12.54 -20.26 21.33
CA LEU A 403 -13.38 -19.82 20.21
C LEU A 403 -14.62 -19.07 20.69
N LYS A 404 -15.27 -19.52 21.78
CA LYS A 404 -16.42 -18.85 22.38
C LYS A 404 -16.12 -17.41 22.84
N ILE A 405 -14.93 -17.15 23.38
CA ILE A 405 -14.54 -15.82 23.87
C ILE A 405 -13.98 -14.92 22.76
N MET A 406 -13.28 -15.49 21.76
CA MET A 406 -12.66 -14.71 20.69
C MET A 406 -13.62 -14.41 19.52
N ALA A 407 -14.60 -15.28 19.24
CA ALA A 407 -15.51 -15.12 18.10
C ALA A 407 -16.27 -13.78 18.10
N PRO A 408 -16.86 -13.32 19.22
CA PRO A 408 -17.56 -12.03 19.24
C PRO A 408 -16.65 -10.85 18.88
N LEU A 409 -15.39 -10.86 19.34
CA LEU A 409 -14.41 -9.82 18.99
C LEU A 409 -14.04 -9.85 17.51
N VAL A 410 -13.88 -11.05 16.93
CA VAL A 410 -13.61 -11.20 15.51
C VAL A 410 -14.80 -10.71 14.67
N ASP A 411 -16.04 -10.90 15.12
CA ASP A 411 -17.22 -10.33 14.47
C ASP A 411 -17.21 -8.80 14.48
N VAL A 412 -16.78 -8.16 15.58
CA VAL A 412 -16.61 -6.69 15.62
C VAL A 412 -15.51 -6.24 14.66
N ILE A 413 -14.36 -6.94 14.62
CA ILE A 413 -13.29 -6.63 13.65
C ILE A 413 -13.81 -6.70 12.23
N ARG A 414 -14.55 -7.77 11.89
CA ARG A 414 -15.14 -7.94 10.56
C ARG A 414 -16.05 -6.77 10.22
N MET A 415 -16.89 -6.33 11.15
CA MET A 415 -17.79 -5.19 10.95
C MET A 415 -17.02 -3.89 10.69
N VAL A 416 -15.99 -3.57 11.49
CA VAL A 416 -15.23 -2.31 11.34
C VAL A 416 -14.28 -2.30 10.14
N ASP A 417 -13.83 -3.47 9.69
CA ASP A 417 -12.90 -3.60 8.56
C ASP A 417 -13.62 -3.68 7.19
N THR A 418 -14.96 -3.73 7.21
CA THR A 418 -15.77 -3.63 5.98
C THR A 418 -15.73 -2.21 5.42
N GLU A 419 -15.50 -2.09 4.12
CA GLU A 419 -15.65 -0.80 3.40
C GLU A 419 -17.07 -0.61 2.83
N GLU A 420 -18.01 -1.50 3.20
CA GLU A 420 -19.37 -1.50 2.66
C GLU A 420 -20.31 -0.53 3.37
N LYS A 421 -20.21 -0.47 4.71
CA LYS A 421 -21.06 0.36 5.56
C LYS A 421 -20.19 1.16 6.54
N PRO A 422 -20.50 2.45 6.77
CA PRO A 422 -19.83 3.23 7.80
C PRO A 422 -19.95 2.56 9.17
N SER A 423 -18.81 2.26 9.80
CA SER A 423 -18.76 1.53 11.07
C SER A 423 -19.01 2.41 12.30
N MET A 424 -18.86 3.74 12.16
CA MET A 424 -18.94 4.70 13.28
C MET A 424 -20.29 4.61 14.01
N ALA A 425 -21.39 4.46 13.26
CA ALA A 425 -22.74 4.37 13.82
C ALA A 425 -23.02 3.09 14.64
N TYR A 426 -22.17 2.06 14.49
CA TYR A 426 -22.43 0.71 14.99
C TYR A 426 -21.43 0.26 16.05
N ILE A 427 -20.21 0.79 16.04
CA ILE A 427 -19.12 0.28 16.88
C ILE A 427 -19.41 0.30 18.38
N TYR A 428 -20.04 1.36 18.88
CA TYR A 428 -20.38 1.47 20.31
C TYR A 428 -21.28 0.30 20.74
N SER A 429 -22.38 0.09 20.02
CA SER A 429 -23.30 -1.03 20.28
C SER A 429 -22.62 -2.37 20.05
N ALA A 430 -21.76 -2.49 19.04
CA ALA A 430 -21.09 -3.75 18.71
C ALA A 430 -20.14 -4.22 19.83
N ILE A 431 -19.50 -3.29 20.55
CA ILE A 431 -18.66 -3.62 21.71
C ILE A 431 -19.53 -4.06 22.90
N GLU A 432 -20.66 -3.40 23.16
CA GLU A 432 -21.60 -3.82 24.21
C GLU A 432 -22.25 -5.17 23.90
N ASP A 433 -22.65 -5.39 22.65
CA ASP A 433 -23.14 -6.68 22.16
C ASP A 433 -22.05 -7.77 22.24
N CYS A 434 -20.79 -7.41 21.97
CA CYS A 434 -19.66 -8.32 22.12
C CYS A 434 -19.51 -8.77 23.58
N LYS A 435 -19.56 -7.83 24.53
CA LYS A 435 -19.54 -8.13 25.97
C LYS A 435 -20.67 -9.08 26.34
N LEU A 436 -21.91 -8.75 25.94
CA LEU A 436 -23.07 -9.58 26.23
C LEU A 436 -22.94 -10.99 25.63
N LYS A 437 -22.52 -11.11 24.37
CA LYS A 437 -22.31 -12.40 23.70
C LYS A 437 -21.23 -13.24 24.38
N VAL A 438 -20.11 -12.65 24.78
CA VAL A 438 -19.05 -13.38 25.49
C VAL A 438 -19.59 -13.90 26.84
N LYS A 439 -20.31 -13.06 27.59
CA LYS A 439 -20.95 -13.47 28.85
C LYS A 439 -21.94 -14.62 28.64
N THR A 440 -22.79 -14.54 27.62
CA THR A 440 -23.73 -15.61 27.27
C THR A 440 -23.03 -16.88 26.81
N ASN A 441 -21.95 -16.78 26.04
CA ASN A 441 -21.21 -17.93 25.51
C ASN A 441 -20.50 -18.73 26.60
N LEU A 442 -19.96 -18.05 27.61
CA LEU A 442 -19.35 -18.67 28.79
C LEU A 442 -20.42 -19.30 29.69
N GLY A 443 -21.58 -18.66 29.81
CA GLY A 443 -22.60 -19.07 30.77
C GLY A 443 -22.24 -18.66 32.20
N ASP A 444 -23.12 -18.96 33.16
CA ASP A 444 -22.91 -18.68 34.58
C ASP A 444 -22.95 -19.97 35.42
N GLN A 445 -22.46 -21.06 34.81
CA GLN A 445 -22.62 -22.40 35.40
C GLN A 445 -21.63 -22.62 36.55
N ASN A 446 -20.37 -22.20 36.38
CA ASN A 446 -19.29 -22.46 37.34
C ASN A 446 -18.50 -21.18 37.70
N ASP A 447 -17.77 -21.21 38.82
CA ASP A 447 -16.92 -20.09 39.27
C ASP A 447 -15.80 -19.73 38.28
N ASP A 448 -15.24 -20.74 37.60
CA ASP A 448 -14.20 -20.53 36.59
C ASP A 448 -14.69 -19.70 35.40
N ASP A 449 -15.94 -19.91 34.96
CA ASP A 449 -16.56 -19.14 33.86
C ASP A 449 -16.80 -17.69 34.27
N ARG A 450 -17.25 -17.48 35.52
CA ARG A 450 -17.41 -16.14 36.10
C ARG A 450 -16.08 -15.40 36.22
N GLU A 451 -15.03 -16.07 36.66
CA GLU A 451 -13.70 -15.47 36.76
C GLU A 451 -13.12 -15.14 35.38
N LEU A 452 -13.31 -16.04 34.42
CA LEU A 452 -12.89 -15.84 33.03
C LEU A 452 -13.63 -14.65 32.40
N TRP A 453 -14.95 -14.55 32.61
CA TRP A 453 -15.76 -13.40 32.20
C TRP A 453 -15.22 -12.10 32.79
N LYS A 454 -14.99 -12.04 34.11
CA LYS A 454 -14.44 -10.85 34.78
C LYS A 454 -13.07 -10.45 34.26
N LYS A 455 -12.22 -11.41 33.87
CA LYS A 455 -10.93 -11.13 33.22
C LYS A 455 -11.14 -10.53 31.83
N MET A 456 -12.04 -11.11 31.04
CA MET A 456 -12.39 -10.59 29.70
C MET A 456 -12.98 -9.19 29.76
N GLU A 457 -13.98 -8.97 30.61
CA GLU A 457 -14.66 -7.69 30.81
C GLU A 457 -13.66 -6.58 31.15
N ARG A 458 -12.72 -6.84 32.08
CA ARG A 458 -11.64 -5.90 32.41
C ARG A 458 -10.73 -5.57 31.23
N ILE A 459 -10.36 -6.55 30.41
CA ILE A 459 -9.53 -6.32 29.21
C ILE A 459 -10.30 -5.43 28.21
N LEU A 460 -11.56 -5.74 27.96
CA LEU A 460 -12.42 -5.01 27.04
C LEU A 460 -12.64 -3.58 27.52
N ASP A 461 -13.02 -3.39 28.78
CA ASP A 461 -13.29 -2.05 29.34
C ASP A 461 -12.04 -1.18 29.39
N ARG A 462 -10.89 -1.74 29.76
CA ARG A 462 -9.62 -1.00 29.78
C ARG A 462 -9.25 -0.49 28.38
N ARG A 463 -9.37 -1.34 27.36
CA ARG A 463 -9.02 -0.97 25.98
C ARG A 463 -10.08 -0.09 25.33
N TRP A 464 -11.36 -0.31 25.66
CA TRP A 464 -12.46 0.52 25.15
C TRP A 464 -12.38 1.93 25.74
N SER A 465 -12.44 2.07 27.06
CA SER A 465 -12.45 3.39 27.71
C SER A 465 -11.12 4.12 27.59
N GLY A 466 -9.99 3.40 27.64
CA GLY A 466 -8.65 4.01 27.60
C GLY A 466 -8.13 4.34 26.21
N MET A 467 -8.68 3.77 25.14
CA MET A 467 -8.14 3.96 23.78
C MET A 467 -9.21 4.37 22.79
N LEU A 468 -10.26 3.57 22.63
CA LEU A 468 -11.16 3.67 21.48
C LEU A 468 -12.37 4.57 21.73
N GLN A 469 -12.91 4.61 22.94
CA GLN A 469 -14.07 5.40 23.28
C GLN A 469 -13.71 6.89 23.21
N LYS A 470 -14.40 7.61 22.32
CA LYS A 470 -14.27 9.06 22.13
C LYS A 470 -15.67 9.66 21.97
N PRO A 471 -15.84 10.97 22.19
CA PRO A 471 -17.13 11.65 22.03
C PRO A 471 -17.85 11.29 20.71
N LEU A 472 -17.08 11.18 19.62
CA LEU A 472 -17.61 10.90 18.29
C LEU A 472 -18.35 9.56 18.19
N HIS A 473 -17.85 8.53 18.89
CA HIS A 473 -18.51 7.22 18.97
C HIS A 473 -19.83 7.32 19.76
N ALA A 474 -19.86 8.12 20.83
CA ALA A 474 -21.07 8.34 21.63
C ALA A 474 -22.13 9.10 20.83
N ALA A 475 -21.74 10.19 20.15
CA ALA A 475 -22.61 10.96 19.29
C ALA A 475 -23.19 10.11 18.14
N ALA A 476 -22.36 9.31 17.48
CA ALA A 476 -22.79 8.42 16.41
C ALA A 476 -23.76 7.34 16.90
N HIS A 477 -23.52 6.76 18.07
CA HIS A 477 -24.44 5.80 18.68
C HIS A 477 -25.77 6.45 19.05
N TYR A 478 -25.72 7.64 19.64
CA TYR A 478 -26.90 8.41 20.05
C TYR A 478 -27.80 8.77 18.87
N LEU A 479 -27.21 9.22 17.76
CA LEU A 479 -27.94 9.64 16.57
C LEU A 479 -28.37 8.50 15.66
N ASN A 480 -28.01 7.26 16.00
CA ASN A 480 -28.43 6.09 15.25
C ASN A 480 -29.87 5.71 15.61
N PRO A 481 -30.85 5.93 14.71
CA PRO A 481 -32.26 5.64 15.00
C PRO A 481 -32.49 4.16 15.32
N GLN A 482 -31.66 3.27 14.75
CA GLN A 482 -31.75 1.82 14.96
C GLN A 482 -31.63 1.45 16.43
N TYR A 483 -30.79 2.17 17.17
CA TYR A 483 -30.55 1.96 18.59
C TYR A 483 -31.45 2.87 19.44
N TYR A 484 -31.52 4.16 19.11
CA TYR A 484 -32.30 5.12 19.88
C TYR A 484 -33.81 4.81 19.90
N TYR A 485 -34.36 4.30 18.79
CA TYR A 485 -35.77 3.89 18.70
C TYR A 485 -35.95 2.36 18.70
N ALA A 486 -34.95 1.58 19.10
CA ALA A 486 -34.99 0.11 19.02
C ALA A 486 -36.15 -0.51 19.82
N THR A 487 -36.32 -0.01 21.05
CA THR A 487 -37.40 -0.33 22.00
C THR A 487 -37.84 0.96 22.71
N LEU A 488 -38.94 0.89 23.46
CA LEU A 488 -39.36 2.01 24.32
C LEU A 488 -38.37 2.28 25.46
N THR A 489 -37.65 1.26 25.93
CA THR A 489 -36.67 1.41 27.02
C THR A 489 -35.31 1.89 26.51
N SER A 490 -34.97 1.64 25.24
CA SER A 490 -33.68 2.05 24.67
C SER A 490 -33.50 3.57 24.69
N SER A 491 -34.55 4.36 24.45
CA SER A 491 -34.46 5.81 24.60
C SER A 491 -34.17 6.20 26.04
N ASP A 492 -34.84 5.59 27.02
CA ASP A 492 -34.66 5.93 28.44
C ASP A 492 -33.28 5.49 28.97
N GLU A 493 -32.78 4.35 28.51
CA GLU A 493 -31.42 3.86 28.81
C GLU A 493 -30.34 4.78 28.22
N MET A 494 -30.54 5.25 26.98
CA MET A 494 -29.61 6.19 26.34
C MET A 494 -29.70 7.58 26.98
N GLU A 495 -30.90 8.01 27.37
CA GLU A 495 -31.10 9.27 28.06
C GLU A 495 -30.55 9.26 29.50
N SER A 496 -30.56 8.12 30.18
CA SER A 496 -29.99 7.98 31.54
C SER A 496 -28.47 7.82 31.53
N ASN A 497 -27.86 7.49 30.38
CA ASN A 497 -26.42 7.33 30.27
C ASN A 497 -25.71 8.70 30.13
N THR A 498 -25.20 9.20 31.24
CA THR A 498 -24.47 10.49 31.31
C THR A 498 -23.30 10.55 30.33
N LYS A 499 -22.51 9.48 30.20
CA LYS A 499 -21.34 9.45 29.30
C LYS A 499 -21.72 9.59 27.83
N LEU A 500 -22.84 8.99 27.42
CA LEU A 500 -23.35 9.13 26.05
C LEU A 500 -23.83 10.55 25.78
N LYS A 501 -24.49 11.19 26.75
CA LYS A 501 -24.97 12.56 26.64
C LYS A 501 -23.83 13.57 26.59
N GLU A 502 -22.87 13.47 27.49
CA GLU A 502 -21.67 14.31 27.50
C GLU A 502 -20.93 14.18 26.17
N GLY A 503 -20.66 12.96 25.72
CA GLY A 503 -19.99 12.74 24.44
C GLY A 503 -20.75 13.28 23.23
N LEU A 504 -22.09 13.28 23.24
CA LEU A 504 -22.90 13.93 22.21
C LEU A 504 -22.73 15.46 22.25
N LEU A 505 -22.88 16.06 23.43
CA LEU A 505 -22.79 17.51 23.60
C LEU A 505 -21.40 18.04 23.24
N ASP A 506 -20.34 17.35 23.67
CA ASP A 506 -18.95 17.68 23.30
C ASP A 506 -18.75 17.65 21.78
N CYS A 507 -19.35 16.69 21.08
CA CYS A 507 -19.30 16.63 19.62
C CYS A 507 -20.05 17.77 18.95
N ILE A 508 -21.21 18.14 19.49
CA ILE A 508 -21.99 19.27 18.97
C ILE A 508 -21.18 20.56 19.14
N ALA A 509 -20.67 20.82 20.35
CA ALA A 509 -19.87 22.00 20.64
C ALA A 509 -18.62 22.09 19.74
N LYS A 510 -17.94 20.97 19.48
CA LYS A 510 -16.73 20.97 18.64
C LYS A 510 -17.02 21.11 17.13
N LEU A 511 -18.06 20.45 16.62
CA LEU A 511 -18.32 20.35 15.16
C LEU A 511 -19.40 21.32 14.65
N ALA A 512 -20.12 22.01 15.53
CA ALA A 512 -21.01 23.09 15.12
C ALA A 512 -20.24 24.18 14.36
N LEU A 513 -20.92 24.80 13.39
CA LEU A 513 -20.31 25.84 12.58
C LEU A 513 -20.04 27.10 13.42
N ASP A 514 -21.06 27.52 14.16
CA ASP A 514 -21.09 28.67 15.07
C ASP A 514 -22.11 28.42 16.21
N GLU A 515 -22.24 29.39 17.12
CA GLU A 515 -23.11 29.29 18.30
C GLU A 515 -24.62 29.20 17.94
N GLU A 516 -25.05 29.79 16.82
CA GLU A 516 -26.44 29.71 16.36
C GLU A 516 -26.73 28.32 15.79
N ASP A 517 -25.80 27.76 15.03
CA ASP A 517 -25.86 26.40 14.51
C ASP A 517 -25.90 25.38 15.65
N GLU A 518 -25.07 25.54 16.68
CA GLU A 518 -25.12 24.74 17.91
C GLU A 518 -26.50 24.82 18.58
N SER A 519 -27.00 26.04 18.80
CA SER A 519 -28.32 26.27 19.39
C SER A 519 -29.46 25.64 18.57
N GLN A 520 -29.36 25.68 17.23
CA GLN A 520 -30.32 25.04 16.35
C GLN A 520 -30.22 23.51 16.39
N ILE A 521 -29.02 22.93 16.43
CA ILE A 521 -28.82 21.49 16.60
C ILE A 521 -29.45 21.01 17.91
N LEU A 522 -29.25 21.73 19.01
CA LEU A 522 -29.82 21.40 20.31
C LEU A 522 -31.36 21.48 20.32
N ARG A 523 -31.94 22.48 19.64
CA ARG A 523 -33.41 22.57 19.46
C ARG A 523 -33.94 21.41 18.63
N ASP A 524 -33.29 21.10 17.51
CA ASP A 524 -33.63 19.98 16.63
C ASP A 524 -33.52 18.62 17.36
N LEU A 525 -32.60 18.51 18.32
CA LEU A 525 -32.43 17.30 19.14
C LEU A 525 -33.69 17.01 19.96
N ILE A 526 -34.41 18.03 20.44
CA ILE A 526 -35.68 17.85 21.14
C ILE A 526 -36.72 17.20 20.21
N ALA A 527 -36.77 17.63 18.96
CA ALA A 527 -37.67 17.04 17.96
C ALA A 527 -37.32 15.57 17.66
N TYR A 528 -36.03 15.23 17.64
CA TYR A 528 -35.56 13.85 17.53
C TYR A 528 -36.00 13.01 18.74
N ARG A 529 -35.76 13.47 19.96
CA ARG A 529 -36.15 12.76 21.21
C ARG A 529 -37.66 12.50 21.27
N THR A 530 -38.45 13.51 20.92
CA THR A 530 -39.92 13.46 20.99
C THR A 530 -40.58 12.82 19.77
N LYS A 531 -39.80 12.36 18.78
CA LYS A 531 -40.31 11.84 17.50
C LYS A 531 -41.24 12.83 16.80
N ALA A 532 -40.97 14.13 16.90
CA ALA A 532 -41.82 15.15 16.30
C ALA A 532 -41.75 15.13 14.77
N GLY A 533 -42.83 15.58 14.13
CA GLY A 533 -42.89 15.76 12.67
C GLY A 533 -42.66 14.47 11.87
N ARG A 534 -41.83 14.56 10.83
CA ARG A 534 -41.48 13.43 9.94
C ARG A 534 -40.79 12.27 10.64
N LEU A 535 -40.06 12.54 11.72
CA LEU A 535 -39.28 11.53 12.45
C LEU A 535 -40.20 10.50 13.12
N GLY A 536 -41.40 10.91 13.56
CA GLY A 536 -42.40 10.04 14.19
C GLY A 536 -43.38 9.37 13.22
N LYS A 537 -43.30 9.65 11.90
CA LYS A 537 -44.21 9.03 10.94
C LYS A 537 -44.05 7.51 10.95
N ARG A 538 -45.16 6.79 10.73
CA ARG A 538 -45.18 5.32 10.67
C ARG A 538 -44.10 4.76 9.74
N GLY A 539 -43.88 5.38 8.58
CA GLY A 539 -42.82 4.98 7.65
C GLY A 539 -41.41 5.13 8.23
N ALA A 540 -41.14 6.25 8.89
CA ALA A 540 -39.85 6.49 9.55
C ALA A 540 -39.56 5.43 10.62
N GLN A 541 -40.55 5.14 11.46
CA GLN A 541 -40.43 4.14 12.55
C GLN A 541 -40.31 2.71 12.03
N ALA A 542 -41.03 2.35 10.96
CA ALA A 542 -40.96 1.02 10.36
C ALA A 542 -39.60 0.74 9.69
N CYS A 543 -38.94 1.78 9.18
CA CYS A 543 -37.69 1.67 8.44
C CYS A 543 -36.42 1.80 9.29
N VAL A 544 -36.55 2.08 10.59
CA VAL A 544 -35.43 2.30 11.53
C VAL A 544 -34.38 1.17 11.51
N LYS A 545 -34.80 -0.08 11.35
CA LYS A 545 -33.91 -1.26 11.36
C LYS A 545 -33.53 -1.76 9.95
N THR A 546 -34.19 -1.27 8.91
CA THR A 546 -34.03 -1.77 7.54
C THR A 546 -33.22 -0.83 6.66
N ILE A 547 -33.23 0.47 6.96
CA ILE A 547 -32.49 1.49 6.23
C ILE A 547 -31.23 1.87 7.01
N ALA A 548 -30.13 2.14 6.30
CA ALA A 548 -28.90 2.62 6.92
C ALA A 548 -29.13 3.98 7.64
N PRO A 549 -28.50 4.24 8.79
CA PRO A 549 -28.75 5.45 9.59
C PRO A 549 -28.61 6.75 8.80
N VAL A 550 -27.58 6.87 7.96
CA VAL A 550 -27.38 8.06 7.11
C VAL A 550 -28.54 8.26 6.12
N GLU A 551 -29.00 7.17 5.47
CA GLU A 551 -30.12 7.20 4.53
C GLU A 551 -31.46 7.51 5.23
N TRP A 552 -31.63 7.03 6.46
CA TRP A 552 -32.78 7.37 7.29
C TRP A 552 -32.82 8.87 7.58
N TRP A 553 -31.68 9.46 7.95
CA TRP A 553 -31.56 10.90 8.17
C TRP A 553 -31.81 11.69 6.89
N ILE A 554 -31.31 11.25 5.73
CA ILE A 554 -31.60 11.89 4.43
C ILE A 554 -33.11 11.89 4.15
N THR A 555 -33.79 10.77 4.40
CA THR A 555 -35.20 10.59 4.05
C THR A 555 -36.15 11.33 4.99
N PHE A 556 -35.89 11.29 6.30
CA PHE A 556 -36.85 11.76 7.32
C PHE A 556 -36.40 13.03 8.07
N GLY A 557 -35.11 13.39 8.00
CA GLY A 557 -34.52 14.52 8.72
C GLY A 557 -34.78 15.91 8.13
N SER A 558 -35.54 16.04 7.06
CA SER A 558 -35.72 17.32 6.35
C SER A 558 -36.35 18.45 7.18
N GLU A 559 -37.08 18.12 8.24
CA GLU A 559 -37.73 19.08 9.15
C GLU A 559 -36.81 19.53 10.31
N VAL A 560 -35.63 18.92 10.43
CA VAL A 560 -34.58 19.23 11.42
C VAL A 560 -33.24 19.42 10.69
N PRO A 561 -33.11 20.46 9.84
CA PRO A 561 -32.02 20.56 8.87
C PRO A 561 -30.63 20.69 9.51
N ALA A 562 -30.50 21.33 10.68
CA ALA A 562 -29.22 21.48 11.35
C ALA A 562 -28.76 20.14 11.93
N LEU A 563 -29.65 19.43 12.63
CA LEU A 563 -29.35 18.10 13.15
C LEU A 563 -29.16 17.07 12.03
N GLN A 564 -29.92 17.16 10.94
CA GLN A 564 -29.75 16.29 9.78
C GLN A 564 -28.34 16.44 9.16
N ARG A 565 -27.88 17.67 8.98
CA ARG A 565 -26.52 17.96 8.50
C ARG A 565 -25.47 17.38 9.45
N PHE A 566 -25.62 17.62 10.74
CA PHE A 566 -24.73 17.08 11.77
C PHE A 566 -24.70 15.54 11.76
N ALA A 567 -25.87 14.90 11.79
CA ALA A 567 -26.02 13.44 11.83
C ALA A 567 -25.41 12.76 10.60
N LYS A 568 -25.61 13.32 9.40
CA LYS A 568 -24.98 12.80 8.17
C LYS A 568 -23.45 12.82 8.26
N ARG A 569 -22.88 13.89 8.82
CA ARG A 569 -21.43 14.09 8.95
C ARG A 569 -20.79 13.19 10.01
N VAL A 570 -21.54 12.81 11.04
CA VAL A 570 -21.06 11.91 12.11
C VAL A 570 -21.30 10.43 11.78
N LEU A 571 -22.50 10.07 11.30
CA LEU A 571 -22.87 8.67 11.04
C LEU A 571 -22.20 8.10 9.78
N GLY A 572 -21.79 8.96 8.85
CA GLY A 572 -21.12 8.57 7.60
C GLY A 572 -19.64 8.22 7.74
N LEU A 573 -19.08 8.33 8.95
CA LEU A 573 -17.66 8.15 9.20
C LEU A 573 -17.25 6.67 9.28
N THR A 574 -16.00 6.39 8.92
CA THR A 574 -15.36 5.08 9.16
C THR A 574 -14.58 5.13 10.48
N SER A 575 -14.49 4.03 11.20
CA SER A 575 -13.69 3.93 12.43
C SER A 575 -12.37 3.21 12.25
N ALA A 576 -12.05 2.74 11.03
CA ALA A 576 -10.84 1.97 10.76
C ALA A 576 -9.96 2.63 9.69
N ALA A 577 -8.65 2.68 9.95
CA ALA A 577 -7.63 3.09 8.99
C ALA A 577 -7.08 1.92 8.17
N SER A 578 -7.43 0.67 8.47
CA SER A 578 -6.95 -0.53 7.75
C SER A 578 -7.05 -0.51 6.21
N PRO A 579 -7.97 0.24 5.54
CA PRO A 579 -7.91 0.42 4.09
C PRO A 579 -6.61 1.06 3.58
N CYS A 580 -5.95 1.95 4.36
CA CYS A 580 -4.69 2.56 3.94
C CYS A 580 -3.54 1.54 3.92
N GLU A 581 -3.52 0.56 4.81
CA GLU A 581 -2.53 -0.52 4.79
C GLU A 581 -2.64 -1.39 3.53
N ARG A 582 -3.85 -1.58 2.99
CA ARG A 582 -4.06 -2.31 1.72
C ARG A 582 -3.45 -1.58 0.51
N ILE A 583 -3.19 -0.28 0.64
CA ILE A 583 -2.47 0.51 -0.35
C ILE A 583 -0.98 0.12 -0.33
N TRP A 584 -0.37 -0.14 0.83
CA TRP A 584 1.02 -0.64 0.91
C TRP A 584 1.19 -1.99 0.24
N SER A 585 0.26 -2.94 0.44
CA SER A 585 0.28 -4.19 -0.32
C SER A 585 0.19 -3.95 -1.82
N THR A 586 -0.53 -2.89 -2.25
CA THR A 586 -0.58 -2.51 -3.67
C THR A 586 0.76 -1.94 -4.14
N PHE A 587 1.45 -1.15 -3.31
CA PHE A 587 2.81 -0.69 -3.57
C PHE A 587 3.81 -1.84 -3.69
N ASP A 588 3.79 -2.81 -2.78
CA ASP A 588 4.68 -3.99 -2.82
C ASP A 588 4.46 -4.84 -4.09
N ASN A 589 3.21 -4.95 -4.54
CA ASN A 589 2.89 -5.62 -5.79
C ASN A 589 3.37 -4.87 -7.04
N ILE A 590 3.37 -3.53 -7.02
CA ILE A 590 3.84 -2.70 -8.14
C ILE A 590 5.37 -2.62 -8.14
N HIS A 591 5.98 -2.60 -6.96
CA HIS A 591 7.40 -2.40 -6.76
C HIS A 591 8.01 -3.54 -5.93
N THR A 592 8.69 -4.46 -6.60
CA THR A 592 9.61 -5.39 -5.94
C THR A 592 11.04 -4.90 -6.15
N LYS A 593 11.92 -5.05 -5.14
CA LYS A 593 13.35 -4.71 -5.21
C LYS A 593 14.07 -5.32 -6.43
N LYS A 594 13.52 -6.38 -7.03
CA LYS A 594 14.11 -7.11 -8.17
C LYS A 594 13.52 -6.77 -9.55
N ARG A 595 12.31 -6.19 -9.68
CA ARG A 595 11.63 -6.05 -11.00
C ARG A 595 11.59 -4.66 -11.59
N ASN A 596 11.47 -3.58 -10.80
CA ASN A 596 11.17 -2.25 -11.35
C ASN A 596 11.77 -1.10 -10.51
N CYS A 597 12.73 -0.35 -11.05
CA CYS A 597 13.14 0.95 -10.49
C CYS A 597 12.29 2.06 -11.12
N LEU A 598 11.05 2.21 -10.64
CA LEU A 598 10.15 3.29 -11.07
C LEU A 598 10.40 4.55 -10.24
N GLU A 599 10.31 5.71 -10.88
CA GLU A 599 10.28 7.00 -10.19
C GLU A 599 9.07 7.07 -9.24
N HIS A 600 9.26 7.69 -8.06
CA HIS A 600 8.26 7.77 -6.99
C HIS A 600 6.90 8.31 -7.47
N ASP A 601 6.89 9.35 -8.31
CA ASP A 601 5.66 9.92 -8.87
C ASP A 601 4.86 8.93 -9.72
N ARG A 602 5.55 8.10 -10.52
CA ARG A 602 4.88 7.09 -11.35
C ARG A 602 4.32 5.95 -10.50
N MET A 603 5.02 5.59 -9.43
CA MET A 603 4.56 4.60 -8.46
C MET A 603 3.28 5.08 -7.76
N ARG A 604 3.26 6.34 -7.29
CA ARG A 604 2.06 6.97 -6.72
C ARG A 604 0.90 6.99 -7.69
N ASP A 605 1.14 7.35 -8.96
CA ASP A 605 0.10 7.40 -9.98
C ASP A 605 -0.49 6.01 -10.28
N LEU A 606 0.36 4.97 -10.34
CA LEU A 606 -0.09 3.59 -10.52
C LEU A 606 -0.91 3.09 -9.33
N ALA A 607 -0.44 3.34 -8.10
CA ALA A 607 -1.17 2.98 -6.88
C ALA A 607 -2.53 3.69 -6.83
N TYR A 608 -2.58 4.99 -7.15
CA TYR A 608 -3.81 5.78 -7.23
C TYR A 608 -4.79 5.20 -8.24
N ILE A 609 -4.35 4.88 -9.46
CA ILE A 609 -5.21 4.28 -10.50
C ILE A 609 -5.70 2.89 -10.07
N GLN A 610 -4.82 2.04 -9.57
CA GLN A 610 -5.15 0.67 -9.20
C GLN A 610 -6.16 0.63 -8.06
N TYR A 611 -5.94 1.42 -7.01
CA TYR A 611 -6.83 1.50 -5.86
C TYR A 611 -8.20 2.05 -6.25
N ASN A 612 -8.25 3.19 -6.96
CA ASN A 612 -9.52 3.79 -7.38
C ASN A 612 -10.28 2.96 -8.41
N ARG A 613 -9.62 2.20 -9.29
CA ARG A 613 -10.29 1.24 -10.17
C ARG A 613 -10.96 0.11 -9.40
N ARG A 614 -10.31 -0.40 -8.35
CA ARG A 614 -10.92 -1.40 -7.45
C ARG A 614 -12.13 -0.80 -6.72
N LEU A 615 -12.02 0.44 -6.25
CA LEU A 615 -13.16 1.16 -5.65
C LEU A 615 -14.30 1.35 -6.63
N LYS A 616 -14.01 1.78 -7.85
CA LYS A 616 -15.00 1.94 -8.92
C LYS A 616 -15.72 0.64 -9.24
N LYS A 617 -14.97 -0.47 -9.39
CA LYS A 617 -15.57 -1.79 -9.61
C LYS A 617 -16.52 -2.18 -8.48
N ARG A 618 -16.11 -1.99 -7.21
CA ARG A 618 -16.96 -2.27 -6.04
C ARG A 618 -18.19 -1.36 -6.00
N TYR A 619 -18.05 -0.09 -6.38
CA TYR A 619 -19.16 0.85 -6.50
C TYR A 619 -20.17 0.38 -7.55
N GLU A 620 -19.72 -0.03 -8.73
CA GLU A 620 -20.56 -0.57 -9.80
C GLU A 620 -21.23 -1.90 -9.39
N GLU A 621 -20.49 -2.80 -8.73
CA GLU A 621 -21.01 -4.06 -8.21
C GLU A 621 -22.12 -3.85 -7.17
N ARG A 622 -21.96 -2.85 -6.29
CA ARG A 622 -22.99 -2.45 -5.31
C ARG A 622 -24.26 -1.92 -5.97
N ILE A 623 -24.13 -1.04 -6.97
CA ILE A 623 -25.29 -0.56 -7.74
C ILE A 623 -26.00 -1.72 -8.44
N SER A 624 -25.26 -2.75 -8.84
CA SER A 624 -25.83 -3.97 -9.46
C SER A 624 -26.40 -5.00 -8.48
N GLY A 625 -26.33 -4.77 -7.16
CA GLY A 625 -26.92 -5.62 -6.14
C GLY A 625 -26.14 -6.89 -5.78
N LYS A 626 -24.82 -6.95 -6.05
CA LYS A 626 -23.98 -8.10 -5.66
C LYS A 626 -23.50 -7.99 -4.21
N GLU A 627 -23.68 -9.04 -3.42
CA GLU A 627 -23.17 -9.17 -2.05
C GLU A 627 -21.66 -9.49 -2.09
N ILE A 628 -20.83 -8.72 -1.37
CA ILE A 628 -19.37 -8.90 -1.31
C ILE A 628 -19.01 -9.39 0.09
N ASP A 629 -18.42 -10.58 0.20
CA ASP A 629 -17.92 -11.07 1.48
C ASP A 629 -16.68 -10.27 1.91
N PRO A 630 -16.70 -9.57 3.07
CA PRO A 630 -15.59 -8.74 3.52
C PRO A 630 -14.32 -9.53 3.88
N ILE A 631 -14.41 -10.85 4.05
CA ILE A 631 -13.29 -11.71 4.48
C ILE A 631 -12.70 -12.52 3.33
N VAL A 632 -13.40 -12.62 2.19
CA VAL A 632 -12.82 -13.22 0.99
C VAL A 632 -11.87 -12.20 0.35
N LEU A 633 -10.70 -12.09 0.96
CA LEU A 633 -9.46 -11.71 0.31
C LEU A 633 -9.32 -12.60 -0.93
N LYS A 634 -9.84 -12.16 -2.08
CA LYS A 634 -9.54 -12.78 -3.37
C LYS A 634 -8.04 -12.61 -3.60
N SER A 635 -7.32 -13.65 -3.18
CA SER A 635 -5.90 -13.96 -3.41
C SER A 635 -4.95 -12.77 -3.24
N PHE A 636 -4.53 -12.52 -2.01
CA PHE A 636 -3.15 -12.11 -1.79
C PHE A 636 -2.39 -13.33 -1.26
N ASP A 637 -1.43 -13.74 -2.08
CA ASP A 637 -0.44 -14.77 -1.82
C ASP A 637 0.67 -14.08 -1.03
N GLU A 638 0.80 -14.35 0.27
CA GLU A 638 2.02 -14.06 1.04
C GLU A 638 2.01 -14.80 2.40
N CYS A 639 3.17 -15.38 2.71
CA CYS A 639 3.39 -16.58 3.51
C CYS A 639 3.23 -16.43 5.02
N ALA A 640 2.73 -17.51 5.64
CA ALA A 640 2.46 -17.63 7.06
C ALA A 640 3.72 -17.70 7.94
N GLU A 641 3.79 -16.80 8.93
CA GLU A 641 4.73 -16.79 10.06
C GLU A 641 4.74 -18.10 10.88
N TRP A 642 3.70 -18.93 10.77
CA TRP A 642 3.60 -20.21 11.49
C TRP A 642 4.29 -21.38 10.77
N LEU A 643 4.82 -21.15 9.57
CA LEU A 643 5.50 -22.16 8.75
C LEU A 643 7.03 -21.98 8.74
N VAL A 644 7.55 -21.00 9.48
CA VAL A 644 8.96 -20.65 9.51
C VAL A 644 9.48 -20.98 10.92
N PRO A 645 10.35 -21.99 11.08
CA PRO A 645 11.11 -22.20 12.32
C PRO A 645 11.88 -20.92 12.69
N ASP A 646 12.05 -20.63 13.99
CA ASP A 646 12.71 -19.38 14.46
C ASP A 646 14.15 -19.21 13.91
N ASP A 647 14.78 -20.31 13.52
CA ASP A 647 16.10 -20.46 12.91
C ASP A 647 16.13 -20.22 11.38
N ALA A 648 14.99 -20.07 10.71
CA ALA A 648 14.91 -19.92 9.26
C ALA A 648 14.82 -18.46 8.75
N ARG A 649 15.12 -17.46 9.60
CA ARG A 649 15.10 -16.04 9.20
C ARG A 649 16.23 -15.64 8.23
N ASP A 650 17.24 -16.49 8.04
CA ASP A 650 18.42 -16.15 7.23
C ASP A 650 18.55 -16.86 5.87
N ASP A 651 17.64 -17.78 5.51
CA ASP A 651 17.80 -18.53 4.25
C ASP A 651 16.78 -18.16 3.17
N ILE A 652 17.27 -17.44 2.16
CA ILE A 652 16.58 -17.15 0.90
C ILE A 652 16.40 -18.46 0.12
N VAL A 653 15.16 -18.91 -0.03
CA VAL A 653 14.82 -20.02 -0.93
C VAL A 653 14.65 -19.51 -2.36
N LEU A 654 15.44 -20.04 -3.29
CA LEU A 654 15.08 -20.14 -4.69
C LEU A 654 15.34 -21.56 -5.22
N GLY A 655 14.27 -22.17 -5.73
CA GLY A 655 14.31 -22.95 -6.97
C GLY A 655 15.00 -24.31 -6.97
N THR A 656 14.19 -25.34 -6.71
CA THR A 656 14.23 -26.68 -7.32
C THR A 656 15.46 -27.58 -7.09
N ASP A 657 15.18 -28.60 -6.27
CA ASP A 657 15.55 -30.01 -6.46
C ASP A 657 16.99 -30.45 -6.15
N MET A 658 17.36 -30.50 -4.86
CA MET A 658 18.30 -31.51 -4.32
C MET A 658 18.01 -31.79 -2.84
N THR A 659 18.16 -33.06 -2.45
CA THR A 659 17.70 -33.71 -1.20
C THR A 659 18.47 -33.29 0.06
N TYR A 660 17.74 -33.08 1.16
CA TYR A 660 18.25 -33.10 2.54
C TYR A 660 18.84 -34.48 2.83
N GLY A 661 20.16 -34.60 2.82
CA GLY A 661 20.83 -35.85 3.13
C GLY A 661 22.35 -35.81 2.96
N VAL A 662 23.04 -35.06 3.82
CA VAL A 662 24.35 -35.47 4.36
C VAL A 662 24.30 -35.14 5.84
N LEU A 663 24.27 -36.18 6.68
CA LEU A 663 24.29 -36.10 8.13
C LEU A 663 25.72 -35.89 8.65
N GLU A 664 25.78 -35.24 9.82
CA GLU A 664 26.71 -35.49 10.94
C GLU A 664 28.22 -35.25 10.71
N ASP A 665 28.77 -34.27 11.44
CA ASP A 665 29.71 -34.50 12.54
C ASP A 665 30.40 -33.19 12.96
N ALA A 666 30.13 -32.74 14.19
CA ALA A 666 31.10 -32.19 15.14
C ALA A 666 30.35 -31.55 16.33
N GLU A 667 30.39 -32.27 17.44
CA GLU A 667 30.19 -31.77 18.80
C GLU A 667 31.15 -30.61 19.10
N ASP A 668 30.69 -29.57 19.80
CA ASP A 668 31.22 -29.15 21.12
C ASP A 668 30.85 -27.70 21.49
N GLY A 669 30.32 -27.55 22.70
CA GLY A 669 30.83 -26.58 23.67
C GLY A 669 30.46 -25.09 23.58
N PHE A 670 29.60 -24.68 24.53
CA PHE A 670 29.76 -23.50 25.40
C PHE A 670 29.44 -22.06 24.89
N ASP A 671 28.57 -21.42 25.68
CA ASP A 671 28.42 -20.00 26.04
C ASP A 671 28.45 -18.91 24.96
N ASP A 672 27.27 -18.34 24.71
CA ASP A 672 27.11 -16.95 24.22
C ASP A 672 27.26 -15.96 25.39
N PRO A 673 28.16 -14.97 25.26
CA PRO A 673 27.87 -13.63 25.71
C PRO A 673 27.74 -12.65 24.52
N PRO A 674 26.93 -11.60 24.69
CA PRO A 674 26.47 -10.74 23.61
C PRO A 674 27.59 -9.82 23.15
N LEU A 675 27.52 -9.29 21.92
CA LEU A 675 27.95 -7.92 21.59
C LEU A 675 27.63 -7.54 20.12
N THR A 676 26.80 -6.51 20.00
CA THR A 676 27.01 -5.32 19.17
C THR A 676 27.54 -5.46 17.74
N ARG A 677 26.59 -5.31 16.81
CA ARG A 677 26.61 -4.42 15.64
C ARG A 677 27.87 -3.54 15.51
N THR A 678 28.77 -3.90 14.58
CA THR A 678 29.61 -2.92 13.86
C THR A 678 29.82 -3.33 12.40
N SER A 679 29.32 -2.45 11.54
CA SER A 679 29.92 -1.89 10.33
C SER A 679 31.02 -2.68 9.61
N ARG A 680 30.67 -3.24 8.45
CA ARG A 680 31.63 -3.55 7.38
C ARG A 680 32.01 -2.27 6.63
N THR A 681 33.29 -1.89 6.64
CA THR A 681 33.95 -1.41 5.42
C THR A 681 35.37 -1.97 5.33
N ASN A 682 35.71 -2.34 4.10
CA ASN A 682 36.95 -2.96 3.65
C ASN A 682 38.21 -2.26 4.14
N THR A 683 39.28 -3.02 4.38
CA THR A 683 40.49 -2.94 3.52
C THR A 683 41.46 -4.09 3.81
N ALA A 684 42.00 -4.63 2.73
CA ALA A 684 43.19 -5.45 2.72
C ALA A 684 44.42 -4.58 3.03
N SER A 685 45.31 -5.05 3.89
CA SER A 685 46.74 -5.26 3.61
C SER A 685 47.59 -5.24 4.88
N HIS A 686 48.30 -6.36 5.06
CA HIS A 686 49.63 -6.54 5.62
C HIS A 686 50.22 -5.59 6.69
N CYS A 687 50.72 -6.28 7.72
CA CYS A 687 52.02 -6.12 8.40
C CYS A 687 51.98 -5.47 9.79
N SER A 688 52.04 -6.32 10.81
CA SER A 688 52.45 -5.96 12.18
C SER A 688 53.75 -6.67 12.54
N GLN A 689 54.76 -5.88 12.87
CA GLN A 689 55.83 -6.10 13.84
C GLN A 689 55.99 -4.71 14.48
N GLU A 690 56.24 -4.47 15.76
CA GLU A 690 56.37 -5.23 17.00
C GLU A 690 56.53 -4.12 18.08
N VAL A 691 56.34 -4.44 19.36
CA VAL A 691 56.84 -3.76 20.59
C VAL A 691 56.51 -2.28 20.94
N ALA A 692 55.74 -2.18 22.04
CA ALA A 692 56.07 -1.61 23.36
C ALA A 692 56.12 -0.07 23.63
N SER A 693 55.37 0.27 24.68
CA SER A 693 55.70 1.18 25.81
C SER A 693 55.52 2.71 25.70
N SER A 694 54.57 3.18 26.52
CA SER A 694 54.77 4.13 27.64
C SER A 694 54.67 5.65 27.43
N SER A 695 53.79 6.21 28.26
CA SER A 695 53.84 7.48 29.02
C SER A 695 53.58 8.83 28.33
N ARG A 696 52.45 9.43 28.76
CA ARG A 696 52.32 10.75 29.43
C ARG A 696 53.22 11.88 28.92
N SER A 697 52.64 12.97 28.41
CA SER A 697 52.17 14.11 29.23
C SER A 697 52.05 15.42 28.41
N THR A 698 50.87 16.06 28.54
CA THR A 698 50.63 17.51 28.77
C THR A 698 51.01 18.60 27.73
N THR A 699 49.95 19.34 27.38
CA THR A 699 49.75 20.82 27.40
C THR A 699 49.82 21.68 26.13
N ARG A 700 48.74 22.49 26.04
CA ARG A 700 48.56 23.87 25.50
C ARG A 700 48.22 24.00 24.01
N HIS A 701 46.98 24.37 23.67
CA HIS A 701 46.24 25.67 23.81
C HIS A 701 46.37 26.54 22.55
N LEU A 702 45.21 26.81 21.94
CA LEU A 702 44.71 28.02 21.25
C LEU A 702 43.80 27.55 20.08
N GLN A 703 42.47 27.47 20.27
CA GLN A 703 41.46 28.51 19.97
C GLN A 703 41.47 28.90 18.48
N ASP A 704 40.40 28.76 17.70
CA ASP A 704 39.02 29.13 18.02
C ASP A 704 37.99 28.55 17.00
N SER A 705 36.76 28.36 17.51
CA SER A 705 35.41 28.42 16.90
C SER A 705 35.04 27.60 15.64
N SER A 706 34.09 26.65 15.79
CA SER A 706 32.64 26.91 15.82
C SER A 706 31.83 25.59 15.76
N ASP A 707 31.16 25.29 16.88
CA ASP A 707 29.86 24.64 17.12
C ASP A 707 29.41 23.39 16.32
N ASP A 708 29.43 22.23 16.99
CA ASP A 708 28.41 21.18 16.96
C ASP A 708 28.66 20.22 18.17
N ASP A 709 27.82 20.30 19.21
CA ASP A 709 27.66 19.27 20.26
C ASP A 709 26.18 19.37 20.73
N ASP A 710 25.31 18.39 20.49
CA ASP A 710 25.16 17.11 21.21
C ASP A 710 25.05 17.26 22.73
N TYR A 711 23.89 16.88 23.29
CA TYR A 711 23.78 16.40 24.68
C TYR A 711 22.70 15.35 24.80
N ASP A 712 23.15 14.10 24.95
CA ASP A 712 22.54 13.09 25.80
C ASP A 712 22.56 13.55 27.27
N VAL A 713 21.52 13.20 28.03
CA VAL A 713 21.54 13.23 29.51
C VAL A 713 21.02 11.89 30.02
N ASP A 714 21.94 11.15 30.64
CA ASP A 714 21.69 9.96 31.46
C ASP A 714 20.96 10.30 32.77
N ALA A 715 20.11 9.36 33.20
CA ALA A 715 19.45 9.37 34.48
C ALA A 715 20.34 8.79 35.60
N ASN A 716 20.37 9.46 36.75
CA ASN A 716 20.72 8.89 38.04
C ASN A 716 19.87 9.58 39.10
N TYR A 717 19.00 8.84 39.78
CA TYR A 717 18.39 9.28 41.05
C TYR A 717 18.70 8.25 42.13
N ASP A 718 19.36 8.79 43.15
CA ASP A 718 19.81 8.16 44.38
C ASP A 718 18.67 8.09 45.41
N MET A 719 18.75 7.09 46.28
CA MET A 719 17.82 6.82 47.38
C MET A 719 18.09 7.75 48.57
N GLY A 720 17.03 8.21 49.24
CA GLY A 720 17.12 8.92 50.51
C GLY A 720 15.89 8.68 51.37
N ASP A 721 16.07 7.86 52.41
CA ASP A 721 15.15 7.65 53.53
C ASP A 721 14.90 8.95 54.32
N GLY A 722 13.73 9.04 54.94
CA GLY A 722 13.38 10.08 55.90
C GLY A 722 11.99 9.84 56.51
N ASP A 723 11.96 9.01 57.56
CA ASP A 723 10.89 8.98 58.55
C ASP A 723 10.72 10.37 59.20
N ASP A 724 9.49 10.86 59.39
CA ASP A 724 9.09 11.52 60.64
C ASP A 724 7.56 11.62 60.80
N ASP A 725 7.17 11.66 62.05
CA ASP A 725 5.88 11.41 62.67
C ASP A 725 4.79 12.47 62.49
N GLY A 726 3.53 12.02 62.59
CA GLY A 726 2.63 12.59 63.61
C GLY A 726 1.40 13.39 63.18
N ILE A 727 0.28 13.05 63.86
CA ILE A 727 -0.90 13.87 64.22
C ILE A 727 -1.98 13.96 63.12
N ASP A 728 -3.05 13.17 63.17
CA ASP A 728 -4.24 13.19 64.07
C ASP A 728 -5.22 14.36 63.84
N SER A 729 -6.50 13.96 63.78
CA SER A 729 -7.75 14.68 63.99
C SER A 729 -8.39 15.48 62.84
N GLY A 730 -9.67 15.15 62.60
CA GLY A 730 -10.70 16.19 62.63
C GLY A 730 -11.56 16.37 61.38
N SER A 731 -12.69 15.66 61.37
CA SER A 731 -14.06 16.17 61.19
C SER A 731 -14.42 17.11 60.03
N ASP A 732 -15.41 16.64 59.26
CA ASP A 732 -16.70 17.28 58.95
C ASP A 732 -16.81 18.54 58.07
N GLU A 733 -17.94 18.52 57.36
CA GLU A 733 -18.74 19.61 56.79
C GLU A 733 -18.46 20.10 55.35
N ASP A 734 -19.41 19.73 54.48
CA ASP A 734 -20.22 20.61 53.64
C ASP A 734 -19.53 21.76 52.89
N ILE A 735 -19.45 21.62 51.55
CA ILE A 735 -20.26 22.34 50.53
C ILE A 735 -19.95 21.78 49.14
#